data_AF-A0A9D4XK48-F1
#
_entry.id   AF-A0A9D4XK48-F1
#
_cell.length_a   1.000
_cell.length_b   1.000
_cell.length_c   1.000
_cell.angle_alpha   90.00
_cell.angle_beta   90.00
_cell.angle_gamma   90.00
#
_symmetry.space_group_name_H-M   'P 1'
#
loop_
_entity.id
_entity.type
_entity.pdbx_description
1 polymer ?
#
loop_
_entity_poly.entity_id
_entity_poly.type
_entity_poly.pdbx_seq_one_letter_code
_entity_poly.pdbx_strand_id
1 'polypeptide(L)'
;MSFLFGGDKIKGTLVLMQKNVLDINSLTDPAKLIDGALDGFGSILDTLTSFLGASVCLQLISSTKPLLSGEGKVGKEAYLKEAINNLPTLGDKQTAFSIEFEYDSNFGIPGAFKTKNYMSTEFFLVSLTLDDIPNLGTIHFVCNSWVYNAKKYQTDRIFFANNTFVTSETPSPLVYYRQLELKTLRGNGTGERQEWDRIYDYDVYNDLGEPDKGQSYARPILGRSSDHPYPRRGRTGRKPTATDPNSESRGNSVYIPRDEAFGHLKSSDFLVYGLKSVSQDVIPLLQSAFDINFTPTEFDSFDDVFDLYEGGIKLPTDIISQISPLPVLSEIFRTDGEQFLKFPTPKVIQVSKSAWMTDEEFGREIVAGVNPGLIRALQDFPPKSKLDSAIYGDHTSTITKEQIELNLEGFSTLDEAIQNKKLFLLEHHDTIIPYLRLINSTSTKAYASRTILFLKNDGTLRPLAIELSLPHPQGDQFGVVSNVYLPAIEGVEATIWLLAKAYVIVNDSCFHQLVSHWLNTHAVVEPFVIATNRQLSVLHPIYKLLHPHYRDTMNINALARQSLVNADGIIEKTFLWGGYAMEISSKVYKDWVFTDQALPADLIKRGIAVEDSTSPHGLRLVIEDYPYAVDGLDIWDAIKTWVQDYVSIYFISDEKIQQDTELQAWWKEVVEVGHGDKKGEAWWPKLQTRGDLIHVCNIIIWTASALHAAVNFGQYPYGGFILNRPTLSRRLMPEKGTPEYDELATNPQKAYLKTITPKFQTQLFL
;
A
#
# COMPACT_ATOMS: atom_id res chain seq x y z
N MET A 1 -38.33 45.68 -39.05
CA MET A 1 -38.91 44.60 -38.22
C MET A 1 -37.86 43.50 -38.12
N SER A 2 -37.37 43.29 -36.90
CA SER A 2 -36.39 42.32 -36.38
C SER A 2 -35.94 41.15 -37.29
N PHE A 3 -34.64 41.12 -37.64
CA PHE A 3 -33.92 39.86 -37.89
C PHE A 3 -33.51 39.29 -36.52
N LEU A 4 -34.04 38.11 -36.17
CA LEU A 4 -33.69 37.36 -34.97
C LEU A 4 -32.25 36.84 -35.11
N PHE A 5 -31.31 37.45 -34.38
CA PHE A 5 -29.99 36.88 -34.11
C PHE A 5 -30.15 35.71 -33.12
N GLY A 6 -30.38 34.50 -33.63
CA GLY A 6 -30.15 33.29 -32.85
C GLY A 6 -28.66 32.94 -32.93
N GLY A 7 -27.94 33.02 -31.81
CA GLY A 7 -26.55 32.54 -31.75
C GLY A 7 -26.46 31.04 -32.04
N ASP A 8 -25.34 30.61 -32.60
CA ASP A 8 -25.06 29.18 -32.80
C ASP A 8 -25.02 28.48 -31.43
N LYS A 9 -25.32 27.17 -31.42
CA LYS A 9 -25.35 26.37 -30.20
C LYS A 9 -24.39 25.20 -30.31
N ILE A 10 -23.63 24.96 -29.25
CA ILE A 10 -22.87 23.72 -29.09
C ILE A 10 -23.71 22.75 -28.28
N LYS A 11 -23.88 21.53 -28.81
CA LYS A 11 -24.49 20.41 -28.08
C LYS A 11 -23.44 19.72 -27.23
N GLY A 12 -23.83 19.38 -26.01
CA GLY A 12 -23.00 18.59 -25.12
C GLY A 12 -23.78 17.44 -24.48
N THR A 13 -23.05 16.38 -24.16
CA THR A 13 -23.51 15.23 -23.39
C THR A 13 -22.72 15.18 -22.08
N LEU A 14 -23.41 15.37 -20.96
CA LEU A 14 -22.85 15.24 -19.61
C LEU A 14 -23.15 13.85 -19.07
N VAL A 15 -22.13 13.13 -18.59
CA VAL A 15 -22.30 11.83 -17.92
C VAL A 15 -21.98 11.98 -16.45
N LEU A 16 -22.88 11.52 -15.58
CA LEU A 16 -22.72 11.54 -14.13
C LEU A 16 -23.28 10.28 -13.46
N MET A 17 -22.93 10.09 -12.20
CA MET A 17 -23.44 9.04 -11.33
C MET A 17 -23.96 9.68 -10.04
N GLN A 18 -25.08 9.16 -9.55
CA GLN A 18 -25.70 9.63 -8.32
C GLN A 18 -24.94 9.11 -7.09
N LYS A 19 -25.04 9.79 -5.94
CA LYS A 19 -24.36 9.37 -4.71
C LYS A 19 -24.72 7.93 -4.29
N ASN A 20 -26.02 7.62 -4.22
CA ASN A 20 -26.58 6.31 -3.84
C ASN A 20 -26.12 5.14 -4.73
N VAL A 21 -25.57 5.43 -5.91
CA VAL A 21 -25.04 4.43 -6.83
C VAL A 21 -23.62 3.97 -6.45
N LEU A 22 -22.85 4.85 -5.80
CA LEU A 22 -21.44 4.66 -5.42
C LEU A 22 -21.22 4.58 -3.90
N ASP A 23 -22.19 5.02 -3.10
CA ASP A 23 -22.11 5.07 -1.64
C ASP A 23 -22.66 3.78 -1.01
N ILE A 24 -21.74 2.84 -0.71
CA ILE A 24 -22.08 1.58 -0.04
C ILE A 24 -22.49 1.81 1.42
N ASN A 25 -22.23 2.98 2.02
CA ASN A 25 -22.65 3.26 3.42
C ASN A 25 -24.18 3.31 3.57
N SER A 26 -24.95 3.51 2.50
CA SER A 26 -26.41 3.37 2.55
C SER A 26 -26.87 1.91 2.63
N LEU A 27 -26.00 0.95 2.31
CA LEU A 27 -26.27 -0.50 2.35
C LEU A 27 -25.80 -1.17 3.64
N THR A 28 -24.98 -0.51 4.46
CA THR A 28 -24.44 -1.05 5.72
C THR A 28 -25.24 -0.63 6.96
N ASP A 29 -26.26 0.22 6.81
CA ASP A 29 -27.19 0.59 7.88
C ASP A 29 -28.44 -0.31 7.81
N PRO A 30 -28.65 -1.22 8.78
CA PRO A 30 -29.79 -2.15 8.74
C PRO A 30 -31.14 -1.43 8.70
N ALA A 31 -31.23 -0.18 9.19
CA ALA A 31 -32.44 0.63 9.12
C ALA A 31 -32.74 1.12 7.69
N LYS A 32 -31.72 1.30 6.84
CA LYS A 32 -31.87 1.80 5.45
C LYS A 32 -32.03 0.69 4.42
N LEU A 33 -31.64 -0.53 4.76
CA LEU A 33 -31.87 -1.74 3.96
C LEU A 33 -33.36 -2.05 3.76
N ILE A 34 -34.19 -1.72 4.75
CA ILE A 34 -35.65 -1.96 4.70
C ILE A 34 -36.35 -0.90 3.83
N ASP A 35 -35.85 0.35 3.82
CA ASP A 35 -36.38 1.42 2.96
C ASP A 35 -35.99 1.24 1.48
N GLY A 36 -34.79 0.73 1.20
CA GLY A 36 -34.27 0.60 -0.18
C GLY A 36 -34.98 -0.43 -1.05
N ALA A 37 -35.71 -1.39 -0.47
CA ALA A 37 -36.34 -2.50 -1.20
C ALA A 37 -37.75 -2.17 -1.74
N LEU A 38 -38.40 -1.11 -1.27
CA LEU A 38 -39.81 -0.80 -1.59
C LEU A 38 -40.00 0.35 -2.61
N ASP A 39 -38.97 1.18 -2.88
CA ASP A 39 -39.11 2.44 -3.65
C ASP A 39 -38.40 2.46 -5.03
N GLY A 40 -37.95 1.31 -5.53
CA GLY A 40 -36.95 1.21 -6.60
C GLY A 40 -37.29 1.74 -8.00
N PHE A 41 -38.56 1.95 -8.36
CA PHE A 41 -38.94 2.44 -9.70
C PHE A 41 -39.54 3.86 -9.73
N GLY A 42 -40.23 4.28 -8.67
CA GLY A 42 -40.75 5.66 -8.55
C GLY A 42 -39.67 6.67 -8.20
N SER A 43 -38.75 6.31 -7.29
CA SER A 43 -37.69 7.20 -6.83
C SER A 43 -36.65 7.54 -7.90
N ILE A 44 -36.35 6.62 -8.83
CA ILE A 44 -35.35 6.86 -9.89
C ILE A 44 -35.81 7.96 -10.87
N LEU A 45 -37.10 7.98 -11.24
CA LEU A 45 -37.64 8.97 -12.18
C LEU A 45 -37.71 10.38 -11.55
N ASP A 46 -38.18 10.47 -10.30
CA ASP A 46 -38.19 11.72 -9.52
C ASP A 46 -36.77 12.23 -9.24
N THR A 47 -35.79 11.32 -9.12
CA THR A 47 -34.39 11.70 -8.89
C THR A 47 -33.69 12.17 -10.17
N LEU A 48 -34.00 11.62 -11.35
CA LEU A 48 -33.43 12.10 -12.62
C LEU A 48 -33.90 13.52 -12.97
N THR A 49 -35.17 13.83 -12.71
CA THR A 49 -35.70 15.17 -12.91
C THR A 49 -35.10 16.20 -11.94
N SER A 50 -34.60 15.77 -10.77
CA SER A 50 -33.93 16.66 -9.80
C SER A 50 -32.65 17.33 -10.34
N PHE A 51 -31.99 16.71 -11.33
CA PHE A 51 -30.82 17.27 -12.02
C PHE A 51 -31.17 18.33 -13.07
N LEU A 52 -32.44 18.39 -13.49
CA LEU A 52 -32.91 19.30 -14.53
C LEU A 52 -33.22 20.69 -13.98
N GLY A 53 -33.44 21.66 -14.87
CA GLY A 53 -33.70 23.04 -14.48
C GLY A 53 -32.43 23.73 -13.95
N ALA A 54 -32.57 24.59 -12.96
CA ALA A 54 -31.46 25.39 -12.43
C ALA A 54 -30.56 24.64 -11.41
N SER A 55 -30.53 23.30 -11.45
CA SER A 55 -29.86 22.45 -10.46
C SER A 55 -28.36 22.30 -10.70
N VAL A 56 -27.93 22.08 -11.94
CA VAL A 56 -26.53 21.93 -12.32
C VAL A 56 -26.19 22.89 -13.45
N CYS A 57 -25.22 23.76 -13.21
CA CYS A 57 -24.81 24.82 -14.12
C CYS A 57 -23.39 24.57 -14.63
N LEU A 58 -23.18 24.67 -15.93
CA LEU A 58 -21.87 24.62 -16.58
C LEU A 58 -21.58 25.90 -17.36
N GLN A 59 -20.32 26.32 -17.38
CA GLN A 59 -19.83 27.44 -18.21
C GLN A 59 -18.56 27.03 -18.93
N LEU A 60 -18.57 27.07 -20.26
CA LEU A 60 -17.37 26.78 -21.06
C LEU A 60 -16.32 27.88 -20.88
N ILE A 61 -15.06 27.50 -21.02
CA ILE A 61 -13.90 28.39 -21.00
C ILE A 61 -13.12 28.20 -22.30
N SER A 62 -12.86 29.31 -22.98
CA SER A 62 -12.09 29.31 -24.23
C SER A 62 -10.60 29.07 -24.00
N SER A 63 -10.00 28.20 -24.79
CA SER A 63 -8.55 27.98 -24.85
C SER A 63 -7.83 28.88 -25.86
N THR A 64 -8.57 29.63 -26.68
CA THR A 64 -8.02 30.39 -27.81
C THR A 64 -8.38 31.87 -27.81
N LYS A 65 -9.43 32.28 -27.09
CA LYS A 65 -9.83 33.69 -26.97
C LYS A 65 -9.75 34.13 -25.52
N PRO A 66 -8.82 35.04 -25.19
CA PRO A 66 -8.72 35.60 -23.86
C PRO A 66 -9.69 36.77 -23.66
N LEU A 67 -9.94 37.11 -22.39
CA LEU A 67 -10.40 38.40 -21.89
C LEU A 67 -9.25 39.40 -21.95
N LEU A 68 -9.53 40.68 -21.68
CA LEU A 68 -8.50 41.72 -21.58
C LEU A 68 -7.46 41.43 -20.48
N SER A 69 -7.85 40.68 -19.44
CA SER A 69 -6.96 40.21 -18.37
C SER A 69 -6.04 39.04 -18.79
N GLY A 70 -6.21 38.49 -19.99
CA GLY A 70 -5.44 37.36 -20.51
C GLY A 70 -6.07 35.98 -20.26
N GLU A 71 -7.02 35.87 -19.33
CA GLU A 71 -7.73 34.63 -19.00
C GLU A 71 -8.71 34.22 -20.10
N GLY A 72 -8.94 32.92 -20.33
CA GLY A 72 -9.92 32.42 -21.28
C GLY A 72 -11.31 33.01 -21.07
N LYS A 73 -11.97 33.43 -22.17
CA LYS A 73 -13.36 33.89 -22.13
C LYS A 73 -14.26 32.82 -21.50
N VAL A 74 -15.11 33.24 -20.58
CA VAL A 74 -16.09 32.38 -19.92
C VAL A 74 -17.45 32.56 -20.61
N GLY A 75 -18.08 31.45 -20.97
CA GLY A 75 -19.38 31.42 -21.63
C GLY A 75 -20.53 31.72 -20.66
N LYS A 76 -21.73 31.83 -21.21
CA LYS A 76 -22.95 31.92 -20.39
C LYS A 76 -23.21 30.61 -19.64
N GLU A 77 -23.98 30.71 -18.57
CA GLU A 77 -24.47 29.55 -17.83
C GLU A 77 -25.37 28.70 -18.72
N ALA A 78 -25.08 27.40 -18.75
CA ALA A 78 -25.89 26.39 -19.40
C ALA A 78 -26.31 25.35 -18.37
N TYR A 79 -27.51 24.81 -18.57
CA TYR A 79 -28.18 23.92 -17.63
C TYR A 79 -28.58 22.61 -18.31
N LEU A 80 -28.68 21.54 -17.52
CA LEU A 80 -29.13 20.24 -18.01
C LEU A 80 -30.58 20.31 -18.47
N LYS A 81 -30.86 19.74 -19.65
CA LYS A 81 -32.19 19.81 -20.29
C LYS A 81 -32.98 18.53 -20.16
N GLU A 82 -32.44 17.44 -20.70
CA GLU A 82 -33.13 16.17 -20.86
C GLU A 82 -32.18 15.03 -20.52
N ALA A 83 -32.71 13.99 -19.87
CA ALA A 83 -31.98 12.75 -19.67
C ALA A 83 -31.95 11.94 -20.98
N ILE A 84 -30.80 11.35 -21.30
CA ILE A 84 -30.59 10.57 -22.52
C ILE A 84 -30.69 9.08 -22.16
N ASN A 85 -31.82 8.47 -22.47
CA ASN A 85 -32.16 7.12 -21.98
C ASN A 85 -31.54 5.96 -22.79
N ASN A 86 -30.76 6.21 -23.85
CA ASN A 86 -30.28 5.16 -24.77
C ASN A 86 -28.89 5.47 -25.36
N LEU A 87 -27.90 5.85 -24.55
CA LEU A 87 -26.52 5.94 -25.02
C LEU A 87 -25.86 4.55 -24.90
N PRO A 88 -25.45 3.88 -26.00
CA PRO A 88 -24.89 2.53 -25.94
C PRO A 88 -23.57 2.43 -25.16
N THR A 89 -22.90 3.56 -24.96
CA THR A 89 -21.58 3.65 -24.32
C THR A 89 -21.64 4.00 -22.83
N LEU A 90 -22.84 4.04 -22.22
CA LEU A 90 -22.97 4.29 -20.78
C LEU A 90 -22.48 3.08 -19.98
N GLY A 91 -21.60 3.34 -19.01
CA GLY A 91 -21.22 2.35 -18.02
C GLY A 91 -22.35 2.07 -17.03
N ASP A 92 -22.19 1.00 -16.23
CA ASP A 92 -23.17 0.60 -15.21
C ASP A 92 -23.56 1.78 -14.30
N LYS A 93 -24.87 1.98 -14.15
CA LYS A 93 -25.50 3.00 -13.29
C LYS A 93 -25.09 4.46 -13.61
N GLN A 94 -24.50 4.72 -14.78
CA GLN A 94 -24.25 6.08 -15.29
C GLN A 94 -25.51 6.64 -15.94
N THR A 95 -25.70 7.95 -15.82
CA THR A 95 -26.77 8.70 -16.47
C THR A 95 -26.17 9.75 -17.40
N ALA A 96 -26.68 9.84 -18.63
CA ALA A 96 -26.36 10.91 -19.57
C ALA A 96 -27.44 11.99 -19.57
N PHE A 97 -27.03 13.25 -19.72
CA PHE A 97 -27.90 14.41 -19.87
C PHE A 97 -27.45 15.26 -21.07
N SER A 98 -28.41 15.78 -21.83
CA SER A 98 -28.14 16.77 -22.86
C SER A 98 -28.00 18.17 -22.25
N ILE A 99 -27.03 18.93 -22.75
CA ILE A 99 -26.82 20.34 -22.43
C ILE A 99 -26.56 21.12 -23.72
N GLU A 100 -27.02 22.38 -23.80
CA GLU A 100 -26.72 23.26 -24.93
C GLU A 100 -26.05 24.53 -24.42
N PHE A 101 -24.94 24.89 -25.05
CA PHE A 101 -24.21 26.11 -24.76
C PHE A 101 -24.46 27.14 -25.86
N GLU A 102 -24.76 28.37 -25.47
CA GLU A 102 -24.69 29.50 -26.41
C GLU A 102 -23.24 29.66 -26.87
N TYR A 103 -23.06 29.67 -28.19
CA TYR A 103 -21.75 29.76 -28.81
C TYR A 103 -21.75 30.83 -29.89
N ASP A 104 -20.95 31.86 -29.69
CA ASP A 104 -20.66 32.83 -30.74
C ASP A 104 -19.29 32.54 -31.36
N SER A 105 -19.11 32.91 -32.63
CA SER A 105 -17.84 32.71 -33.34
C SER A 105 -16.66 33.50 -32.73
N ASN A 106 -16.92 34.47 -31.85
CA ASN A 106 -15.92 35.22 -31.11
C ASN A 106 -15.51 34.57 -29.78
N PHE A 107 -16.14 33.45 -29.39
CA PHE A 107 -15.80 32.67 -28.21
C PHE A 107 -14.54 31.83 -28.42
N GLY A 108 -14.31 31.32 -29.63
CA GLY A 108 -13.18 30.43 -29.95
C GLY A 108 -13.39 29.00 -29.47
N ILE A 109 -12.32 28.21 -29.37
CA ILE A 109 -12.38 26.78 -29.04
C ILE A 109 -12.51 26.59 -27.52
N PRO A 110 -13.49 25.83 -27.01
CA PRO A 110 -13.55 25.43 -25.60
C PRO A 110 -12.37 24.54 -25.21
N GLY A 111 -11.75 24.77 -24.05
CA GLY A 111 -10.70 23.88 -23.52
C GLY A 111 -10.80 23.60 -22.03
N ALA A 112 -11.73 24.25 -21.33
CA ALA A 112 -12.10 23.94 -19.96
C ALA A 112 -13.59 24.26 -19.75
N PHE A 113 -14.15 23.84 -18.62
CA PHE A 113 -15.44 24.34 -18.15
C PHE A 113 -15.46 24.45 -16.62
N LYS A 114 -16.29 25.35 -16.11
CA LYS A 114 -16.64 25.42 -14.69
C LYS A 114 -17.99 24.77 -14.45
N THR A 115 -18.18 24.19 -13.28
CA THR A 115 -19.46 23.63 -12.86
C THR A 115 -19.86 24.04 -11.45
N LYS A 116 -21.15 24.24 -11.25
CA LYS A 116 -21.80 24.49 -9.97
C LYS A 116 -22.95 23.53 -9.78
N ASN A 117 -22.95 22.86 -8.63
CA ASN A 117 -24.06 22.05 -8.16
C ASN A 117 -24.88 22.88 -7.14
N TYR A 118 -26.14 23.17 -7.44
CA TYR A 118 -27.05 23.86 -6.54
C TYR A 118 -27.95 22.91 -5.73
N MET A 119 -27.90 21.61 -6.03
CA MET A 119 -28.61 20.56 -5.30
C MET A 119 -28.02 20.37 -3.90
N SER A 120 -28.82 19.87 -2.96
CA SER A 120 -28.36 19.56 -1.60
C SER A 120 -27.38 18.39 -1.56
N THR A 121 -27.50 17.45 -2.49
CA THR A 121 -26.67 16.25 -2.60
C THR A 121 -25.58 16.41 -3.65
N GLU A 122 -24.42 15.79 -3.40
CA GLU A 122 -23.34 15.67 -4.36
C GLU A 122 -23.63 14.59 -5.42
N PHE A 123 -22.92 14.68 -6.54
CA PHE A 123 -22.90 13.66 -7.60
C PHE A 123 -21.47 13.44 -8.08
N PHE A 124 -21.21 12.28 -8.69
CA PHE A 124 -19.94 11.98 -9.31
C PHE A 124 -19.99 12.32 -10.81
N LEU A 125 -19.22 13.33 -11.22
CA LEU A 125 -19.13 13.76 -12.61
C LEU A 125 -18.14 12.86 -13.35
N VAL A 126 -18.62 12.13 -14.36
CA VAL A 126 -17.79 11.21 -15.16
C VAL A 126 -17.14 11.95 -16.32
N SER A 127 -17.94 12.62 -17.15
CA SER A 127 -17.42 13.31 -18.35
C SER A 127 -18.36 14.37 -18.89
N LEU A 128 -17.82 15.24 -19.74
CA LEU A 128 -18.55 16.07 -20.70
C LEU A 128 -17.99 15.78 -22.10
N THR A 129 -18.87 15.61 -23.08
CA THR A 129 -18.50 15.56 -24.50
C THR A 129 -19.20 16.69 -25.22
N LEU A 130 -18.47 17.48 -26.01
CA LEU A 130 -19.03 18.52 -26.87
C LEU A 130 -18.92 18.08 -28.32
N ASP A 131 -20.05 18.07 -29.03
CA ASP A 131 -20.14 17.61 -30.42
C ASP A 131 -20.25 18.81 -31.38
N ASP A 132 -19.94 18.54 -32.65
CA ASP A 132 -20.08 19.48 -33.77
C ASP A 132 -19.33 20.82 -33.57
N ILE A 133 -18.15 20.79 -32.91
CA ILE A 133 -17.30 21.97 -32.76
C ILE A 133 -16.73 22.37 -34.13
N PRO A 134 -16.94 23.62 -34.59
CA PRO A 134 -16.49 24.06 -35.90
C PRO A 134 -15.00 23.82 -36.12
N ASN A 135 -14.66 23.13 -37.21
CA ASN A 135 -13.29 22.78 -37.65
C ASN A 135 -12.51 21.83 -36.72
N LEU A 136 -13.13 21.27 -35.68
CA LEU A 136 -12.47 20.34 -34.74
C LEU A 136 -13.22 19.01 -34.57
N GLY A 137 -14.55 19.00 -34.67
CA GLY A 137 -15.36 17.81 -34.41
C GLY A 137 -15.75 17.71 -32.94
N THR A 138 -15.21 16.75 -32.21
CA THR A 138 -15.61 16.45 -30.83
C THR A 138 -14.53 16.85 -29.82
N ILE A 139 -14.93 17.41 -28.68
CA ILE A 139 -14.05 17.67 -27.53
C ILE A 139 -14.49 16.83 -26.34
N HIS A 140 -13.55 16.12 -25.73
CA HIS A 140 -13.80 15.28 -24.56
C HIS A 140 -13.18 15.87 -23.28
N PHE A 141 -13.95 15.81 -22.20
CA PHE A 141 -13.53 16.14 -20.85
C PHE A 141 -13.72 14.89 -19.99
N VAL A 142 -12.62 14.32 -19.50
CA VAL A 142 -12.64 13.20 -18.56
C VAL A 142 -12.52 13.79 -17.15
N CYS A 143 -13.58 13.66 -16.36
CA CYS A 143 -13.71 14.39 -15.09
C CYS A 143 -13.46 13.50 -13.87
N ASN A 144 -14.17 12.37 -13.78
CA ASN A 144 -14.12 11.39 -12.70
C ASN A 144 -13.94 12.01 -11.29
N SER A 145 -14.85 12.91 -10.91
CA SER A 145 -14.73 13.64 -9.64
C SER A 145 -16.08 13.96 -9.00
N TRP A 146 -16.11 13.97 -7.67
CA TRP A 146 -17.29 14.35 -6.90
C TRP A 146 -17.53 15.86 -6.91
N VAL A 147 -18.76 16.28 -7.23
CA VAL A 147 -19.18 17.70 -7.25
C VAL A 147 -20.21 17.94 -6.14
N TYR A 148 -19.74 18.51 -5.03
CA TYR A 148 -20.57 18.93 -3.90
C TYR A 148 -21.32 20.23 -4.20
N ASN A 149 -22.30 20.54 -3.36
CA ASN A 149 -23.02 21.81 -3.41
C ASN A 149 -22.03 23.00 -3.46
N ALA A 150 -22.28 23.95 -4.36
CA ALA A 150 -21.39 25.08 -4.63
C ALA A 150 -21.06 25.92 -3.38
N LYS A 151 -21.93 25.95 -2.37
CA LYS A 151 -21.68 26.65 -1.09
C LYS A 151 -20.53 26.04 -0.28
N LYS A 152 -20.09 24.82 -0.60
CA LYS A 152 -18.95 24.14 0.04
C LYS A 152 -17.60 24.55 -0.55
N TYR A 153 -17.59 25.13 -1.75
CA TYR A 153 -16.37 25.50 -2.45
C TYR A 153 -16.09 27.00 -2.35
N GLN A 154 -14.80 27.35 -2.19
CA GLN A 154 -14.34 28.73 -2.28
C GLN A 154 -14.22 29.21 -3.74
N THR A 155 -13.92 28.27 -4.64
CA THR A 155 -13.81 28.50 -6.09
C THR A 155 -14.61 27.44 -6.83
N ASP A 156 -15.26 27.82 -7.92
CA ASP A 156 -16.00 26.88 -8.77
C ASP A 156 -15.11 25.72 -9.22
N ARG A 157 -15.70 24.52 -9.32
CA ARG A 157 -15.00 23.35 -9.83
C ARG A 157 -14.69 23.55 -11.31
N ILE A 158 -13.45 23.32 -11.69
CA ILE A 158 -12.97 23.44 -13.06
C ILE A 158 -12.50 22.09 -13.60
N PHE A 159 -12.76 21.83 -14.87
CA PHE A 159 -12.34 20.64 -15.59
C PHE A 159 -11.76 21.03 -16.93
N PHE A 160 -10.70 20.34 -17.36
CA PHE A 160 -10.01 20.61 -18.62
C PHE A 160 -10.33 19.55 -19.67
N ALA A 161 -10.24 19.94 -20.94
CA ALA A 161 -10.28 18.98 -22.05
C ALA A 161 -9.12 17.99 -21.92
N ASN A 162 -9.26 16.81 -22.52
CA ASN A 162 -8.31 15.70 -22.37
C ASN A 162 -6.93 15.91 -23.03
N ASN A 163 -6.70 17.07 -23.67
CA ASN A 163 -5.40 17.47 -24.21
C ASN A 163 -4.29 17.38 -23.15
N THR A 164 -3.05 17.25 -23.63
CA THR A 164 -1.85 17.13 -22.79
C THR A 164 -0.88 18.25 -23.15
N PHE A 165 -0.40 18.97 -22.14
CA PHE A 165 0.55 20.07 -22.32
C PHE A 165 1.61 20.05 -21.21
N VAL A 166 2.89 20.05 -21.61
CA VAL A 166 3.96 20.52 -20.72
C VAL A 166 3.68 21.97 -20.32
N THR A 167 4.31 22.45 -19.24
CA THR A 167 3.92 23.75 -18.66
C THR A 167 3.99 24.89 -19.67
N SER A 168 5.06 24.94 -20.46
CA SER A 168 5.31 25.97 -21.49
C SER A 168 4.39 25.91 -22.71
N GLU A 169 3.69 24.80 -22.93
CA GLU A 169 2.81 24.59 -24.10
C GLU A 169 1.33 24.75 -23.77
N THR A 170 1.02 25.09 -22.51
CA THR A 170 -0.35 25.41 -22.11
C THR A 170 -0.87 26.59 -22.95
N PRO A 171 -2.03 26.48 -23.62
CA PRO A 171 -2.62 27.60 -24.33
C PRO A 171 -2.72 28.83 -23.43
N SER A 172 -2.23 30.00 -23.88
CA SER A 172 -2.11 31.19 -23.04
C SER A 172 -3.38 31.54 -22.25
N PRO A 173 -4.60 31.44 -22.82
CA PRO A 173 -5.84 31.69 -22.07
C PRO A 173 -6.13 30.70 -20.93
N LEU A 174 -5.52 29.51 -20.92
CA LEU A 174 -5.70 28.49 -19.87
C LEU A 174 -4.63 28.55 -18.77
N VAL A 175 -3.53 29.30 -18.95
CA VAL A 175 -2.41 29.36 -17.99
C VAL A 175 -2.88 29.79 -16.61
N TYR A 176 -3.74 30.82 -16.53
CA TYR A 176 -4.31 31.27 -15.26
C TYR A 176 -5.10 30.15 -14.56
N TYR A 177 -5.98 29.46 -15.29
CA TYR A 177 -6.82 28.40 -14.74
C TYR A 177 -6.01 27.19 -14.29
N ARG A 178 -4.96 26.83 -15.04
CA ARG A 178 -4.00 25.78 -14.67
C ARG A 178 -3.36 26.08 -13.31
N GLN A 179 -2.90 27.31 -13.11
CA GLN A 179 -2.25 27.72 -11.85
C GLN A 179 -3.23 27.91 -10.70
N LEU A 180 -4.44 28.40 -10.98
CA LEU A 180 -5.50 28.54 -10.00
C LEU A 180 -5.90 27.18 -9.41
N GLU A 181 -6.08 26.16 -10.25
CA GLU A 181 -6.42 24.81 -9.79
C GLU A 181 -5.31 24.21 -8.92
N LEU A 182 -4.05 24.31 -9.33
CA LEU A 182 -2.92 23.85 -8.51
C LEU A 182 -2.85 24.58 -7.15
N LYS A 183 -3.16 25.87 -7.13
CA LYS A 183 -3.25 26.63 -5.87
C LYS A 183 -4.39 26.11 -4.98
N THR A 184 -5.55 25.81 -5.56
CA THR A 184 -6.68 25.22 -4.85
C THR A 184 -6.32 23.86 -4.27
N LEU A 185 -5.67 22.99 -5.05
CA LEU A 185 -5.24 21.65 -4.62
C LEU A 185 -4.17 21.68 -3.52
N ARG A 186 -3.29 22.69 -3.50
CA ARG A 186 -2.31 22.86 -2.40
C ARG A 186 -2.93 23.35 -1.09
N GLY A 187 -4.03 24.08 -1.15
CA GLY A 187 -4.61 24.76 0.00
C GLY A 187 -3.62 25.77 0.62
N ASN A 188 -3.69 25.94 1.94
CA ASN A 188 -2.90 26.93 2.68
C ASN A 188 -2.14 26.36 3.91
N GLY A 189 -2.14 25.04 4.10
CA GLY A 189 -1.46 24.37 5.23
C GLY A 189 -2.13 24.46 6.60
N THR A 190 -3.32 25.05 6.71
CA THR A 190 -4.02 25.27 7.99
C THR A 190 -5.41 24.67 7.99
N GLY A 191 -6.05 24.57 9.16
CA GLY A 191 -7.44 24.10 9.32
C GLY A 191 -7.62 22.58 9.27
N GLU A 192 -8.75 22.11 9.79
CA GLU A 192 -9.19 20.72 9.71
C GLU A 192 -9.79 20.44 8.34
N ARG A 193 -9.37 19.33 7.71
CA ARG A 193 -9.86 18.94 6.39
C ARG A 193 -11.28 18.42 6.47
N GLN A 194 -12.09 18.83 5.51
CA GLN A 194 -13.50 18.45 5.39
C GLN A 194 -13.69 17.41 4.27
N GLU A 195 -14.77 16.64 4.33
CA GLU A 195 -15.07 15.56 3.38
C GLU A 195 -15.02 16.02 1.90
N TRP A 196 -15.50 17.23 1.60
CA TRP A 196 -15.53 17.78 0.26
C TRP A 196 -14.22 18.47 -0.18
N ASP A 197 -13.23 18.58 0.71
CA ASP A 197 -11.94 19.19 0.38
C ASP A 197 -11.18 18.32 -0.64
N ARG A 198 -10.45 18.99 -1.52
CA ARG A 198 -9.51 18.39 -2.49
C ARG A 198 -8.09 18.86 -2.22
N ILE A 199 -7.79 19.11 -0.94
CA ILE A 199 -6.53 19.72 -0.52
C ILE A 199 -5.53 18.61 -0.21
N TYR A 200 -4.43 18.60 -0.95
CA TYR A 200 -3.28 17.72 -0.78
C TYR A 200 -2.18 18.47 -0.04
N ASP A 201 -1.76 17.95 1.10
CA ASP A 201 -0.66 18.51 1.88
C ASP A 201 -0.02 17.43 2.75
N TYR A 202 1.15 17.72 3.31
CA TYR A 202 1.96 16.77 4.06
C TYR A 202 1.83 16.95 5.56
N ASP A 203 1.91 15.84 6.28
CA ASP A 203 2.16 15.85 7.71
C ASP A 203 2.93 14.60 8.16
N VAL A 204 3.41 14.59 9.39
CA VAL A 204 4.14 13.46 9.99
C VAL A 204 3.17 12.40 10.53
N TYR A 205 3.65 11.19 10.80
CA TYR A 205 2.84 10.15 11.44
C TYR A 205 2.77 10.43 12.96
N ASN A 206 1.89 11.35 13.33
CA ASN A 206 1.55 11.71 14.72
C ASN A 206 0.09 11.38 15.07
N ASP A 207 -0.60 10.63 14.21
CA ASP A 207 -2.02 10.23 14.34
C ASP A 207 -2.20 8.74 14.66
N LEU A 208 -1.10 8.03 14.95
CA LEU A 208 -1.10 6.60 15.28
C LEU A 208 -1.36 6.33 16.76
N GLY A 209 -0.87 7.19 17.65
CA GLY A 209 -1.08 7.09 19.09
C GLY A 209 -2.42 7.68 19.56
N GLU A 210 -2.81 7.33 20.77
CA GLU A 210 -3.98 7.89 21.45
C GLU A 210 -3.66 8.19 22.93
N PRO A 211 -2.69 9.09 23.21
CA PRO A 211 -2.17 9.34 24.57
C PRO A 211 -3.24 9.81 25.57
N ASP A 212 -4.36 10.39 25.11
CA ASP A 212 -5.51 10.74 25.96
C ASP A 212 -6.15 9.51 26.62
N LYS A 213 -5.97 8.29 26.08
CA LYS A 213 -6.37 7.02 26.72
C LYS A 213 -5.35 6.48 27.72
N GLY A 214 -4.16 7.08 27.80
CA GLY A 214 -3.09 6.71 28.72
C GLY A 214 -1.77 6.36 28.02
N GLN A 215 -0.69 6.24 28.82
CA GLN A 215 0.68 6.08 28.34
C GLN A 215 0.89 4.84 27.46
N SER A 216 0.14 3.76 27.68
CA SER A 216 0.21 2.53 26.85
C SER A 216 -0.24 2.74 25.40
N TYR A 217 -1.00 3.80 25.13
CA TYR A 217 -1.49 4.18 23.79
C TYR A 217 -0.67 5.30 23.17
N ALA A 218 0.29 5.88 23.89
CA ALA A 218 1.22 6.86 23.33
C ALA A 218 2.19 6.18 22.36
N ARG A 219 2.48 6.82 21.22
CA ARG A 219 3.44 6.34 20.22
C ARG A 219 4.38 7.47 19.82
N PRO A 220 5.64 7.17 19.47
CA PRO A 220 6.55 8.19 18.96
C PRO A 220 6.04 8.77 17.64
N ILE A 221 6.31 10.05 17.42
CA ILE A 221 6.03 10.70 16.14
C ILE A 221 7.08 10.26 15.13
N LEU A 222 6.65 9.81 13.96
CA LEU A 222 7.54 9.40 12.87
C LEU A 222 7.57 10.47 11.78
N GLY A 223 8.76 11.00 11.52
CA GLY A 223 9.02 12.08 10.57
C GLY A 223 9.47 13.38 11.25
N ARG A 224 10.28 14.18 10.55
CA ARG A 224 10.88 15.45 11.04
C ARG A 224 11.82 15.26 12.25
N SER A 225 12.40 14.07 12.39
CA SER A 225 13.37 13.74 13.44
C SER A 225 14.49 12.88 12.87
N SER A 226 15.73 13.09 13.34
CA SER A 226 16.87 12.20 13.05
C SER A 226 16.74 10.85 13.75
N ASP A 227 16.01 10.80 14.86
CA ASP A 227 15.80 9.57 15.61
C ASP A 227 14.76 8.69 14.92
N HIS A 228 13.70 9.31 14.41
CA HIS A 228 12.60 8.65 13.71
C HIS A 228 12.31 9.33 12.35
N PRO A 229 13.23 9.25 11.36
CA PRO A 229 12.95 9.77 10.03
C PRO A 229 11.88 8.92 9.37
N TYR A 230 11.01 9.54 8.58
CA TYR A 230 9.93 8.81 7.90
C TYR A 230 9.38 9.54 6.67
N PRO A 231 8.83 8.84 5.67
CA PRO A 231 8.01 9.48 4.64
C PRO A 231 6.86 10.27 5.26
N ARG A 232 6.42 11.34 4.59
CA ARG A 232 5.22 12.09 4.99
C ARG A 232 3.94 11.39 4.53
N ARG A 233 2.85 11.66 5.24
CA ARG A 233 1.48 11.22 4.89
C ARG A 233 0.60 12.41 4.53
N GLY A 234 -0.62 12.14 4.07
CA GLY A 234 -1.64 13.16 3.82
C GLY A 234 -2.07 13.89 5.10
N ARG A 235 -1.98 15.21 5.11
CA ARG A 235 -2.39 16.07 6.22
C ARG A 235 -3.92 16.02 6.42
N THR A 236 -4.35 15.78 7.65
CA THR A 236 -5.76 15.77 8.06
C THR A 236 -6.14 16.99 8.88
N GLY A 237 -5.22 17.48 9.71
CA GLY A 237 -5.38 18.75 10.42
C GLY A 237 -6.44 18.74 11.53
N ARG A 238 -6.79 17.56 12.07
CA ARG A 238 -7.59 17.47 13.29
C ARG A 238 -6.84 18.12 14.45
N LYS A 239 -7.56 18.42 15.51
CA LYS A 239 -6.99 19.08 16.69
C LYS A 239 -5.91 18.20 17.35
N PRO A 240 -4.91 18.77 18.02
CA PRO A 240 -4.02 18.01 18.87
C PRO A 240 -4.77 17.27 19.99
N THR A 241 -4.14 16.24 20.56
CA THR A 241 -4.64 15.58 21.78
C THR A 241 -4.54 16.51 22.98
N ALA A 242 -5.31 16.23 24.05
CA ALA A 242 -5.27 17.06 25.26
C ALA A 242 -3.98 16.86 26.06
N THR A 243 -3.40 15.65 25.99
CA THR A 243 -2.23 15.23 26.78
C THR A 243 -0.90 15.45 26.07
N ASP A 244 -0.85 15.39 24.73
CA ASP A 244 0.34 15.67 23.93
C ASP A 244 -0.01 16.59 22.73
N PRO A 245 0.42 17.87 22.74
CA PRO A 245 0.11 18.81 21.67
C PRO A 245 0.80 18.47 20.34
N ASN A 246 1.75 17.53 20.32
CA ASN A 246 2.40 17.07 19.10
C ASN A 246 1.68 15.89 18.45
N SER A 247 0.82 15.19 19.19
CA SER A 247 -0.01 14.09 18.69
C SER A 247 -1.35 14.62 18.16
N GLU A 248 -1.77 14.17 16.97
CA GLU A 248 -3.07 14.51 16.39
C GLU A 248 -4.17 13.64 17.01
N SER A 249 -5.28 14.25 17.41
CA SER A 249 -6.43 13.53 17.95
C SER A 249 -7.03 12.54 16.96
N ARG A 250 -7.63 11.48 17.50
CA ARG A 250 -8.30 10.43 16.73
C ARG A 250 -9.72 10.85 16.38
N GLY A 251 -10.23 10.33 15.25
CA GLY A 251 -11.60 10.58 14.78
C GLY A 251 -12.23 9.34 14.16
N ASN A 252 -13.54 9.41 13.88
CA ASN A 252 -14.30 8.30 13.28
C ASN A 252 -13.93 8.04 11.81
N SER A 253 -13.24 8.97 11.16
CA SER A 253 -12.66 8.83 9.83
C SER A 253 -11.34 9.59 9.75
N VAL A 254 -10.48 9.16 8.83
CA VAL A 254 -9.24 9.84 8.49
C VAL A 254 -9.46 10.47 7.11
N TYR A 255 -9.36 11.79 7.03
CA TYR A 255 -9.57 12.51 5.77
C TYR A 255 -8.55 12.06 4.71
N ILE A 256 -9.07 11.97 3.48
CA ILE A 256 -8.29 11.97 2.24
C ILE A 256 -8.93 12.99 1.29
N PRO A 257 -8.17 13.59 0.36
CA PRO A 257 -8.74 14.42 -0.70
C PRO A 257 -9.87 13.68 -1.40
N ARG A 258 -10.99 14.36 -1.64
CA ARG A 258 -12.25 13.69 -2.01
C ARG A 258 -12.18 12.78 -3.23
N ASP A 259 -11.32 13.12 -4.19
CA ASP A 259 -11.15 12.35 -5.42
C ASP A 259 -10.27 11.09 -5.23
N GLU A 260 -9.56 10.97 -4.11
CA GLU A 260 -8.86 9.75 -3.68
C GLU A 260 -9.83 8.75 -3.01
N ALA A 261 -11.04 9.18 -2.65
CA ALA A 261 -12.12 8.31 -2.20
C ALA A 261 -12.92 7.81 -3.42
N PHE A 262 -12.31 6.89 -4.17
CA PHE A 262 -12.94 6.24 -5.33
C PHE A 262 -14.24 5.56 -4.91
N GLY A 263 -15.32 5.78 -5.68
CA GLY A 263 -16.59 5.08 -5.49
C GLY A 263 -16.53 3.69 -6.15
N HIS A 264 -17.13 2.68 -5.52
CA HIS A 264 -17.17 1.31 -6.03
C HIS A 264 -18.59 0.93 -6.44
N LEU A 265 -18.73 0.29 -7.60
CA LEU A 265 -20.04 -0.08 -8.17
C LEU A 265 -20.67 -1.30 -7.48
N LYS A 266 -19.85 -2.17 -6.88
CA LYS A 266 -20.24 -3.32 -6.08
C LYS A 266 -19.57 -3.28 -4.71
N SER A 267 -20.29 -3.73 -3.67
CA SER A 267 -19.73 -3.90 -2.33
C SER A 267 -18.58 -4.91 -2.30
N SER A 268 -18.66 -5.94 -3.15
CA SER A 268 -17.63 -6.99 -3.34
C SER A 268 -16.29 -6.48 -3.87
N ASP A 269 -16.28 -5.27 -4.44
CA ASP A 269 -15.12 -4.71 -5.12
C ASP A 269 -14.27 -3.86 -4.16
N PHE A 270 -14.54 -3.90 -2.84
CA PHE A 270 -13.91 -3.00 -1.88
C PHE A 270 -13.52 -3.65 -0.55
N LEU A 271 -12.33 -4.25 -0.55
CA LEU A 271 -11.59 -4.71 0.64
C LEU A 271 -11.30 -3.59 1.67
N VAL A 272 -11.33 -2.33 1.24
CA VAL A 272 -10.89 -1.15 2.02
C VAL A 272 -11.90 -0.80 3.14
N TYR A 273 -13.22 -0.88 2.92
CA TYR A 273 -14.21 -0.80 4.03
C TYR A 273 -14.22 -2.07 4.87
N GLY A 274 -13.81 -3.20 4.28
CA GLY A 274 -13.63 -4.46 4.98
C GLY A 274 -12.70 -4.32 6.18
N LEU A 275 -11.55 -3.65 6.03
CA LEU A 275 -10.60 -3.44 7.13
C LEU A 275 -11.22 -2.70 8.32
N LYS A 276 -11.99 -1.63 8.06
CA LYS A 276 -12.62 -0.85 9.13
C LYS A 276 -13.73 -1.64 9.81
N SER A 277 -14.63 -2.28 9.04
CA SER A 277 -15.73 -3.08 9.58
C SER A 277 -15.21 -4.31 10.32
N VAL A 278 -14.17 -4.99 9.81
CA VAL A 278 -13.48 -6.04 10.55
C VAL A 278 -12.97 -5.48 11.87
N SER A 279 -12.24 -4.36 11.83
CA SER A 279 -11.65 -3.76 13.03
C SER A 279 -12.65 -3.34 14.10
N GLN A 280 -13.79 -2.75 13.71
CA GLN A 280 -14.74 -2.12 14.63
C GLN A 280 -15.91 -3.04 15.01
N ASP A 281 -16.33 -3.92 14.10
CA ASP A 281 -17.54 -4.73 14.25
C ASP A 281 -17.21 -6.21 14.49
N VAL A 282 -16.28 -6.79 13.72
CA VAL A 282 -15.98 -8.23 13.79
C VAL A 282 -15.03 -8.57 14.93
N ILE A 283 -13.91 -7.85 15.08
CA ILE A 283 -12.88 -8.14 16.09
C ILE A 283 -13.44 -8.12 17.52
N PRO A 284 -14.21 -7.10 17.96
CA PRO A 284 -14.75 -7.09 19.32
C PRO A 284 -15.71 -8.26 19.59
N LEU A 285 -16.49 -8.66 18.59
CA LEU A 285 -17.40 -9.79 18.69
C LEU A 285 -16.63 -11.12 18.77
N LEU A 286 -15.63 -11.32 17.90
CA LEU A 286 -14.73 -12.47 18.01
C LEU A 286 -14.09 -12.52 19.39
N GLN A 287 -13.52 -11.40 19.87
CA GLN A 287 -12.91 -11.32 21.18
C GLN A 287 -13.87 -11.72 22.31
N SER A 288 -15.13 -11.28 22.24
CA SER A 288 -16.12 -11.67 23.26
C SER A 288 -16.38 -13.17 23.30
N ALA A 289 -16.32 -13.89 22.17
CA ALA A 289 -16.43 -15.35 22.14
C ALA A 289 -15.29 -16.05 22.89
N PHE A 290 -14.08 -15.49 22.85
CA PHE A 290 -12.93 -15.99 23.61
C PHE A 290 -13.04 -15.59 25.09
N ASP A 291 -13.49 -14.38 25.41
CA ASP A 291 -13.63 -13.88 26.78
C ASP A 291 -14.66 -14.70 27.59
N ILE A 292 -15.72 -15.20 26.95
CA ILE A 292 -16.71 -16.11 27.58
C ILE A 292 -16.27 -17.59 27.57
N ASN A 293 -15.04 -17.90 27.16
CA ASN A 293 -14.49 -19.25 27.01
C ASN A 293 -15.32 -20.19 26.11
N PHE A 294 -16.01 -19.65 25.09
CA PHE A 294 -16.79 -20.48 24.16
C PHE A 294 -15.89 -21.32 23.24
N THR A 295 -14.75 -20.76 22.83
CA THR A 295 -13.69 -21.46 22.09
C THR A 295 -12.38 -21.41 22.88
N PRO A 296 -11.55 -22.46 22.82
CA PRO A 296 -10.18 -22.40 23.35
C PRO A 296 -9.38 -21.26 22.73
N THR A 297 -8.48 -20.65 23.50
CA THR A 297 -7.54 -19.61 23.07
C THR A 297 -6.30 -20.15 22.34
N GLU A 298 -6.07 -21.46 22.44
CA GLU A 298 -4.94 -22.18 21.85
C GLU A 298 -5.42 -23.23 20.85
N PHE A 299 -4.53 -23.61 19.94
CA PHE A 299 -4.65 -24.86 19.19
C PHE A 299 -4.01 -26.01 19.99
N ASP A 300 -4.60 -27.21 19.93
CA ASP A 300 -4.09 -28.43 20.53
C ASP A 300 -3.32 -29.30 19.53
N SER A 301 -3.70 -29.25 18.25
CA SER A 301 -3.09 -30.03 17.17
C SER A 301 -2.98 -29.23 15.86
N PHE A 302 -2.21 -29.74 14.89
CA PHE A 302 -2.21 -29.14 13.55
C PHE A 302 -3.55 -29.33 12.83
N ASP A 303 -4.31 -30.37 13.17
CA ASP A 303 -5.66 -30.59 12.63
C ASP A 303 -6.61 -29.47 13.04
N ASP A 304 -6.49 -28.92 14.25
CA ASP A 304 -7.29 -27.77 14.68
C ASP A 304 -7.04 -26.51 13.81
N VAL A 305 -5.85 -26.40 13.21
CA VAL A 305 -5.53 -25.32 12.27
C VAL A 305 -6.13 -25.62 10.90
N PHE A 306 -6.05 -26.87 10.42
CA PHE A 306 -6.71 -27.28 9.17
C PHE A 306 -8.23 -27.10 9.24
N ASP A 307 -8.83 -27.32 10.41
CA ASP A 307 -10.25 -27.15 10.65
C ASP A 307 -10.76 -25.74 10.35
N LEU A 308 -9.90 -24.70 10.40
CA LEU A 308 -10.29 -23.34 9.99
C LEU A 308 -10.78 -23.25 8.53
N TYR A 309 -10.28 -24.13 7.66
CA TYR A 309 -10.60 -24.16 6.22
C TYR A 309 -11.46 -25.35 5.82
N GLU A 310 -11.61 -26.34 6.70
CA GLU A 310 -12.37 -27.57 6.45
C GLU A 310 -13.71 -27.56 7.20
N GLY A 311 -13.66 -27.36 8.52
CA GLY A 311 -14.83 -27.33 9.40
C GLY A 311 -15.36 -25.93 9.75
N GLY A 312 -14.55 -24.88 9.51
CA GLY A 312 -14.86 -23.49 9.82
C GLY A 312 -14.75 -23.11 11.30
N ILE A 313 -15.01 -21.84 11.60
CA ILE A 313 -15.00 -21.32 12.98
C ILE A 313 -16.38 -21.53 13.63
N LYS A 314 -16.38 -22.17 14.81
CA LYS A 314 -17.58 -22.27 15.65
C LYS A 314 -17.69 -21.02 16.53
N LEU A 315 -18.77 -20.27 16.37
CA LEU A 315 -19.12 -19.11 17.21
C LEU A 315 -20.52 -19.28 17.82
N PRO A 316 -20.82 -18.58 18.94
CA PRO A 316 -22.17 -18.47 19.46
C PRO A 316 -23.17 -17.92 18.43
N THR A 317 -24.42 -18.40 18.45
CA THR A 317 -25.47 -18.00 17.49
C THR A 317 -25.75 -16.50 17.51
N ASP A 318 -25.69 -15.87 18.68
CA ASP A 318 -25.87 -14.43 18.86
C ASP A 318 -24.74 -13.62 18.19
N ILE A 319 -23.50 -14.10 18.26
CA ILE A 319 -22.36 -13.49 17.56
C ILE A 319 -22.51 -13.68 16.05
N ILE A 320 -22.85 -14.89 15.60
CA ILE A 320 -23.10 -15.19 14.19
C ILE A 320 -24.18 -14.26 13.61
N SER A 321 -25.27 -14.04 14.34
CA SER A 321 -26.37 -13.18 13.90
C SER A 321 -25.97 -11.72 13.73
N GLN A 322 -24.97 -11.24 14.47
CA GLN A 322 -24.47 -9.86 14.39
C GLN A 322 -23.44 -9.68 13.27
N ILE A 323 -22.59 -10.68 13.03
CA ILE A 323 -21.57 -10.60 11.99
C ILE A 323 -22.18 -10.93 10.62
N SER A 324 -23.02 -11.96 10.49
CA SER A 324 -23.55 -12.46 9.20
C SER A 324 -24.12 -11.42 8.23
N PRO A 325 -24.76 -10.30 8.66
CA PRO A 325 -25.26 -9.28 7.73
C PRO A 325 -24.16 -8.38 7.16
N LEU A 326 -22.94 -8.41 7.70
CA LEU A 326 -21.84 -7.56 7.26
C LEU A 326 -21.35 -7.99 5.87
N PRO A 327 -21.38 -7.09 4.85
CA PRO A 327 -21.01 -7.44 3.48
C PRO A 327 -19.61 -8.06 3.33
N VAL A 328 -18.64 -7.57 4.14
CA VAL A 328 -17.25 -8.04 4.12
C VAL A 328 -17.12 -9.54 4.42
N LEU A 329 -18.01 -10.13 5.22
CA LEU A 329 -17.88 -11.54 5.57
C LEU A 329 -18.13 -12.47 4.40
N SER A 330 -18.95 -12.05 3.43
CA SER A 330 -19.18 -12.84 2.22
C SER A 330 -17.95 -12.89 1.31
N GLU A 331 -17.01 -11.94 1.46
CA GLU A 331 -15.71 -11.97 0.78
C GLU A 331 -14.67 -12.81 1.53
N ILE A 332 -14.68 -12.77 2.87
CA ILE A 332 -13.72 -13.48 3.72
C ILE A 332 -14.06 -14.97 3.81
N PHE A 333 -15.33 -15.31 3.99
CA PHE A 333 -15.79 -16.66 4.27
C PHE A 333 -16.61 -17.23 3.11
N ARG A 334 -16.33 -18.49 2.75
CA ARG A 334 -17.22 -19.24 1.86
C ARG A 334 -18.40 -19.77 2.67
N THR A 335 -19.61 -19.55 2.16
CA THR A 335 -20.84 -20.17 2.70
C THR A 335 -21.37 -21.18 1.67
N ASP A 336 -21.33 -22.45 2.02
CA ASP A 336 -21.94 -23.55 1.24
C ASP A 336 -23.35 -23.89 1.76
N GLY A 337 -23.89 -23.09 2.68
CA GLY A 337 -25.21 -23.28 3.27
C GLY A 337 -25.26 -24.31 4.41
N GLU A 338 -24.21 -25.10 4.64
CA GLU A 338 -24.15 -26.12 5.70
C GLU A 338 -23.17 -25.77 6.83
N GLN A 339 -22.09 -25.03 6.56
CA GLN A 339 -21.11 -24.59 7.58
C GLN A 339 -20.82 -23.08 7.47
N PHE A 340 -21.06 -22.34 8.56
CA PHE A 340 -20.86 -20.88 8.63
C PHE A 340 -19.40 -20.54 8.99
N LEU A 341 -18.79 -19.51 8.38
CA LEU A 341 -17.44 -18.97 8.66
C LEU A 341 -16.26 -19.91 8.37
N LYS A 342 -16.22 -20.46 7.16
CA LYS A 342 -15.08 -21.24 6.66
C LYS A 342 -14.14 -20.39 5.81
N PHE A 343 -12.88 -20.32 6.23
CA PHE A 343 -11.85 -19.62 5.46
C PHE A 343 -11.53 -20.37 4.16
N PRO A 344 -11.20 -19.68 3.05
CA PRO A 344 -10.77 -20.34 1.83
C PRO A 344 -9.44 -21.08 2.04
N THR A 345 -9.29 -22.29 1.50
CA THR A 345 -8.05 -23.06 1.65
C THR A 345 -6.84 -22.31 1.04
N PRO A 346 -5.80 -21.97 1.83
CA PRO A 346 -4.59 -21.29 1.34
C PRO A 346 -3.86 -22.10 0.28
N LYS A 347 -3.30 -21.44 -0.73
CA LYS A 347 -2.65 -22.12 -1.88
C LYS A 347 -1.51 -23.04 -1.46
N VAL A 348 -0.74 -22.65 -0.43
CA VAL A 348 0.41 -23.43 0.06
C VAL A 348 0.03 -24.84 0.57
N ILE A 349 -1.23 -25.05 0.99
CA ILE A 349 -1.72 -26.37 1.46
C ILE A 349 -2.74 -27.04 0.52
N GLN A 350 -3.03 -26.45 -0.64
CA GLN A 350 -4.04 -27.01 -1.56
C GLN A 350 -3.63 -28.36 -2.17
N VAL A 351 -2.33 -28.57 -2.38
CA VAL A 351 -1.79 -29.80 -2.97
C VAL A 351 -1.20 -30.72 -1.90
N SER A 352 -0.44 -30.17 -0.96
CA SER A 352 0.19 -30.91 0.12
C SER A 352 0.02 -30.19 1.45
N LYS A 353 -0.57 -30.87 2.43
CA LYS A 353 -0.78 -30.33 3.79
C LYS A 353 0.52 -30.24 4.62
N SER A 354 1.62 -30.85 4.18
CA SER A 354 2.87 -30.94 4.96
C SER A 354 4.10 -30.35 4.25
N ALA A 355 4.01 -29.98 2.97
CA ALA A 355 5.16 -29.49 2.20
C ALA A 355 5.81 -28.24 2.80
N TRP A 356 5.02 -27.37 3.44
CA TRP A 356 5.49 -26.18 4.16
C TRP A 356 6.56 -26.49 5.24
N MET A 357 6.59 -27.72 5.77
CA MET A 357 7.56 -28.13 6.80
C MET A 357 8.94 -28.46 6.22
N THR A 358 9.05 -28.66 4.91
CA THR A 358 10.29 -29.10 4.26
C THR A 358 11.33 -28.00 4.25
N ASP A 359 12.61 -28.38 4.14
CA ASP A 359 13.70 -27.40 3.99
C ASP A 359 13.72 -26.81 2.58
N GLU A 360 13.26 -27.59 1.60
CA GLU A 360 13.06 -27.17 0.22
C GLU A 360 12.05 -26.04 0.12
N GLU A 361 10.86 -26.17 0.73
CA GLU A 361 9.84 -25.10 0.68
C GLU A 361 10.28 -23.86 1.45
N PHE A 362 10.92 -24.03 2.61
CA PHE A 362 11.51 -22.92 3.35
C PHE A 362 12.55 -22.15 2.51
N GLY A 363 13.44 -22.85 1.81
CA GLY A 363 14.42 -22.25 0.91
C GLY A 363 13.77 -21.59 -0.33
N ARG A 364 12.75 -22.25 -0.91
CA ARG A 364 12.04 -21.78 -2.10
C ARG A 364 11.23 -20.51 -1.85
N GLU A 365 10.55 -20.41 -0.71
CA GLU A 365 9.75 -19.22 -0.36
C GLU A 365 10.61 -17.96 -0.19
N ILE A 366 11.91 -18.09 0.11
CA ILE A 366 12.81 -16.94 0.22
C ILE A 366 13.04 -16.25 -1.14
N VAL A 367 12.83 -16.95 -2.26
CA VAL A 367 12.99 -16.42 -3.63
C VAL A 367 11.69 -16.34 -4.42
N ALA A 368 10.63 -17.03 -3.98
CA ALA A 368 9.35 -17.13 -4.70
C ALA A 368 8.10 -17.07 -3.79
N GLY A 369 8.29 -16.80 -2.50
CA GLY A 369 7.24 -16.66 -1.50
C GLY A 369 6.70 -15.24 -1.39
N VAL A 370 6.17 -14.89 -0.23
CA VAL A 370 5.58 -13.57 0.03
C VAL A 370 6.61 -12.45 0.28
N ASN A 371 7.84 -12.80 0.68
CA ASN A 371 8.92 -11.84 0.92
C ASN A 371 10.18 -12.17 0.12
N PRO A 372 10.10 -12.18 -1.23
CA PRO A 372 11.16 -12.73 -2.05
C PRO A 372 12.34 -11.76 -2.23
N GLY A 373 12.36 -10.58 -1.61
CA GLY A 373 13.31 -9.50 -1.91
C GLY A 373 14.50 -9.37 -0.96
N LEU A 374 14.65 -10.21 0.06
CA LEU A 374 15.58 -9.95 1.18
C LEU A 374 16.91 -10.71 1.10
N ILE A 375 16.94 -11.89 0.46
CA ILE A 375 18.14 -12.73 0.38
C ILE A 375 19.31 -11.99 -0.27
N ARG A 376 20.52 -12.16 0.28
CA ARG A 376 21.76 -11.60 -0.27
C ARG A 376 22.83 -12.68 -0.43
N ALA A 377 23.71 -12.50 -1.40
CA ALA A 377 24.90 -13.35 -1.52
C ALA A 377 25.84 -13.11 -0.32
N LEU A 378 26.32 -14.20 0.27
CA LEU A 378 27.29 -14.14 1.36
C LEU A 378 28.67 -13.80 0.78
N GLN A 379 29.26 -12.69 1.23
CA GLN A 379 30.58 -12.23 0.75
C GLN A 379 31.70 -12.53 1.75
N ASP A 380 31.42 -12.39 3.05
CA ASP A 380 32.37 -12.57 4.13
C ASP A 380 31.84 -13.58 5.14
N PHE A 381 32.75 -14.37 5.73
CA PHE A 381 32.43 -15.30 6.80
C PHE A 381 33.41 -15.19 7.98
N PRO A 382 32.95 -15.28 9.24
CA PRO A 382 31.53 -15.34 9.64
C PRO A 382 30.78 -14.04 9.28
N PRO A 383 29.44 -14.10 9.10
CA PRO A 383 28.64 -12.90 8.88
C PRO A 383 28.89 -11.84 9.97
N LYS A 384 29.06 -10.58 9.56
CA LYS A 384 29.31 -9.44 10.46
C LYS A 384 28.08 -8.54 10.56
N SER A 385 27.86 -8.01 11.75
CA SER A 385 26.86 -6.96 12.00
C SER A 385 27.37 -5.59 11.54
N LYS A 386 26.45 -4.72 11.11
CA LYS A 386 26.70 -3.30 10.84
C LYS A 386 26.37 -2.40 12.03
N LEU A 387 25.88 -2.98 13.13
CA LEU A 387 25.57 -2.23 14.34
C LEU A 387 26.83 -1.64 14.96
N ASP A 388 26.67 -0.50 15.64
CA ASP A 388 27.77 0.15 16.35
C ASP A 388 28.22 -0.74 17.52
N SER A 389 29.41 -1.33 17.40
CA SER A 389 30.00 -2.20 18.42
C SER A 389 30.26 -1.50 19.74
N ALA A 390 30.36 -0.16 19.75
CA ALA A 390 30.48 0.58 21.01
C ALA A 390 29.16 0.63 21.80
N ILE A 391 28.02 0.52 21.11
CA ILE A 391 26.68 0.53 21.71
C ILE A 391 26.22 -0.89 22.01
N TYR A 392 26.46 -1.82 21.08
CA TYR A 392 25.90 -3.16 21.15
C TYR A 392 26.94 -4.27 21.35
N GLY A 393 28.24 -3.97 21.47
CA GLY A 393 29.28 -4.97 21.70
C GLY A 393 29.61 -5.83 20.45
N ASP A 394 30.20 -7.01 20.67
CA ASP A 394 30.55 -7.93 19.59
C ASP A 394 29.34 -8.75 19.14
N HIS A 395 29.05 -8.67 17.84
CA HIS A 395 27.96 -9.37 17.15
C HIS A 395 28.47 -10.25 16.01
N THR A 396 29.74 -10.62 16.04
CA THR A 396 30.29 -11.59 15.10
C THR A 396 29.50 -12.89 15.23
N SER A 397 28.98 -13.39 14.10
CA SER A 397 28.20 -14.62 14.08
C SER A 397 28.97 -15.78 14.68
N THR A 398 28.28 -16.63 15.46
CA THR A 398 28.88 -17.82 16.09
C THR A 398 28.82 -19.07 15.21
N ILE A 399 28.28 -18.96 13.99
CA ILE A 399 28.29 -20.05 13.01
C ILE A 399 29.74 -20.35 12.62
N THR A 400 30.16 -21.61 12.73
CA THR A 400 31.54 -22.01 12.43
C THR A 400 31.69 -22.55 11.00
N LYS A 401 32.92 -22.50 10.48
CA LYS A 401 33.24 -22.99 9.13
C LYS A 401 32.96 -24.50 9.02
N GLU A 402 33.31 -25.25 10.07
CA GLU A 402 33.11 -26.71 10.13
C GLU A 402 31.64 -27.08 10.04
N GLN A 403 30.73 -26.29 10.62
CA GLN A 403 29.29 -26.56 10.56
C GLN A 403 28.74 -26.42 9.12
N ILE A 404 29.27 -25.47 8.35
CA ILE A 404 28.83 -25.19 6.99
C ILE A 404 29.45 -26.16 5.97
N GLU A 405 30.74 -26.48 6.12
CA GLU A 405 31.48 -27.32 5.15
C GLU A 405 30.98 -28.77 5.06
N LEU A 406 30.22 -29.25 6.05
CA LEU A 406 29.61 -30.59 6.03
C LEU A 406 28.65 -30.80 4.85
N ASN A 407 28.08 -29.73 4.28
CA ASN A 407 26.95 -29.80 3.35
C ASN A 407 27.10 -28.85 2.15
N LEU A 408 28.26 -28.83 1.47
CA LEU A 408 28.54 -27.94 0.31
C LEU A 408 28.66 -28.65 -1.06
N GLU A 409 27.98 -29.78 -1.29
CA GLU A 409 27.84 -30.49 -2.59
C GLU A 409 28.97 -30.29 -3.63
N GLY A 410 30.14 -30.87 -3.37
CA GLY A 410 31.27 -30.88 -4.31
C GLY A 410 32.26 -29.73 -4.15
N PHE A 411 31.96 -28.72 -3.32
CA PHE A 411 32.95 -27.74 -2.88
C PHE A 411 33.75 -28.31 -1.70
N SER A 412 35.08 -28.15 -1.76
CA SER A 412 35.97 -28.68 -0.71
C SER A 412 36.13 -27.72 0.47
N THR A 413 35.80 -26.44 0.27
CA THR A 413 35.92 -25.40 1.31
C THR A 413 34.82 -24.36 1.22
N LEU A 414 34.52 -23.71 2.35
CA LEU A 414 33.65 -22.55 2.44
C LEU A 414 34.06 -21.42 1.49
N ASP A 415 35.37 -21.12 1.42
CA ASP A 415 35.91 -20.01 0.63
C ASP A 415 35.66 -20.22 -0.87
N GLU A 416 35.78 -21.47 -1.33
CA GLU A 416 35.45 -21.85 -2.71
C GLU A 416 33.96 -21.64 -3.02
N ALA A 417 33.07 -22.02 -2.08
CA ALA A 417 31.63 -21.82 -2.24
C ALA A 417 31.23 -20.32 -2.25
N ILE A 418 31.88 -19.48 -1.43
CA ILE A 418 31.68 -18.02 -1.44
C ILE A 418 32.15 -17.42 -2.77
N GLN A 419 33.36 -17.78 -3.23
CA GLN A 419 33.92 -17.26 -4.50
C GLN A 419 33.05 -17.62 -5.71
N ASN A 420 32.45 -18.81 -5.69
CA ASN A 420 31.51 -19.26 -6.73
C ASN A 420 30.06 -18.79 -6.50
N LYS A 421 29.84 -17.90 -5.52
CA LYS A 421 28.54 -17.33 -5.17
C LYS A 421 27.45 -18.38 -4.91
N LYS A 422 27.82 -19.46 -4.22
CA LYS A 422 26.91 -20.56 -3.85
C LYS A 422 26.33 -20.43 -2.45
N LEU A 423 26.78 -19.45 -1.66
CA LEU A 423 26.29 -19.20 -0.30
C LEU A 423 25.54 -17.88 -0.21
N PHE A 424 24.45 -17.92 0.54
CA PHE A 424 23.51 -16.81 0.70
C PHE A 424 23.13 -16.64 2.17
N LEU A 425 22.64 -15.45 2.49
CA LEU A 425 22.25 -15.05 3.83
C LEU A 425 20.86 -14.43 3.79
N LEU A 426 19.95 -14.98 4.60
CA LEU A 426 18.74 -14.29 5.02
C LEU A 426 19.02 -13.68 6.40
N GLU A 427 18.93 -12.36 6.48
CA GLU A 427 19.42 -11.57 7.60
C GLU A 427 18.28 -10.75 8.23
N HIS A 428 17.97 -11.03 9.48
CA HIS A 428 17.09 -10.20 10.30
C HIS A 428 17.76 -9.67 11.57
N HIS A 429 19.03 -10.05 11.82
CA HIS A 429 19.71 -9.79 13.08
C HIS A 429 19.77 -8.30 13.39
N ASP A 430 20.38 -7.51 12.49
CA ASP A 430 20.69 -6.10 12.76
C ASP A 430 19.43 -5.23 12.92
N THR A 431 18.34 -5.59 12.24
CA THR A 431 17.06 -4.87 12.36
C THR A 431 16.42 -5.05 13.74
N ILE A 432 16.57 -6.22 14.34
CA ILE A 432 15.83 -6.61 15.55
C ILE A 432 16.62 -6.31 16.82
N ILE A 433 17.95 -6.45 16.82
CA ILE A 433 18.79 -6.26 18.02
C ILE A 433 18.47 -4.98 18.81
N PRO A 434 18.33 -3.79 18.20
CA PRO A 434 18.03 -2.57 18.94
C PRO A 434 16.73 -2.60 19.75
N TYR A 435 15.79 -3.48 19.40
CA TYR A 435 14.49 -3.64 20.05
C TYR A 435 14.31 -4.99 20.74
N LEU A 436 15.26 -5.91 20.58
CA LEU A 436 15.09 -7.31 20.98
C LEU A 436 14.81 -7.44 22.49
N ARG A 437 15.54 -6.69 23.32
CA ARG A 437 15.32 -6.66 24.77
C ARG A 437 13.95 -6.10 25.14
N LEU A 438 13.50 -5.04 24.45
CA LEU A 438 12.20 -4.40 24.66
C LEU A 438 11.06 -5.35 24.28
N ILE A 439 11.14 -5.99 23.11
CA ILE A 439 10.17 -7.00 22.69
C ILE A 439 10.10 -8.14 23.71
N ASN A 440 11.27 -8.66 24.15
CA ASN A 440 11.34 -9.77 25.10
C ASN A 440 10.86 -9.43 26.52
N SER A 441 10.75 -8.15 26.87
CA SER A 441 10.14 -7.70 28.13
C SER A 441 8.62 -7.81 28.14
N THR A 442 8.00 -8.05 26.98
CA THR A 442 6.55 -8.28 26.85
C THR A 442 6.21 -9.77 27.05
N SER A 443 4.95 -10.15 26.79
CA SER A 443 4.52 -11.56 26.79
C SER A 443 5.07 -12.36 25.61
N THR A 444 5.61 -11.72 24.57
CA THR A 444 6.24 -12.39 23.43
C THR A 444 7.71 -12.69 23.70
N LYS A 445 8.31 -13.58 22.89
CA LYS A 445 9.73 -13.94 22.96
C LYS A 445 10.28 -14.05 21.55
N ALA A 446 11.20 -13.15 21.24
CA ALA A 446 11.89 -12.98 19.98
C ALA A 446 13.33 -13.47 20.07
N TYR A 447 13.84 -13.88 18.92
CA TYR A 447 15.25 -13.93 18.59
C TYR A 447 15.53 -12.95 17.46
N ALA A 448 16.78 -12.52 17.35
CA ALA A 448 17.31 -11.91 16.15
C ALA A 448 18.01 -13.03 15.34
N SER A 449 17.56 -13.29 14.11
CA SER A 449 17.99 -14.48 13.36
C SER A 449 18.88 -14.20 12.15
N ARG A 450 19.76 -15.17 11.86
CA ARG A 450 20.50 -15.33 10.60
C ARG A 450 20.31 -16.72 10.05
N THR A 451 20.10 -16.82 8.74
CA THR A 451 20.05 -18.12 8.06
C THR A 451 21.05 -18.17 6.92
N ILE A 452 21.93 -19.16 6.92
CA ILE A 452 22.83 -19.44 5.79
C ILE A 452 22.16 -20.45 4.86
N LEU A 453 22.12 -20.14 3.57
CA LEU A 453 21.60 -21.02 2.52
C LEU A 453 22.68 -21.34 1.51
N PHE A 454 22.57 -22.53 0.91
CA PHE A 454 23.44 -22.99 -0.17
C PHE A 454 22.62 -23.26 -1.43
N LEU A 455 23.12 -22.78 -2.56
CA LEU A 455 22.56 -23.05 -3.89
C LEU A 455 23.12 -24.38 -4.40
N LYS A 456 22.26 -25.40 -4.42
CA LYS A 456 22.60 -26.73 -4.91
C LYS A 456 22.89 -26.75 -6.41
N ASN A 457 23.46 -27.86 -6.87
CA ASN A 457 23.75 -28.05 -8.29
C ASN A 457 22.48 -28.19 -9.15
N ASP A 458 21.35 -28.56 -8.54
CA ASP A 458 20.03 -28.61 -9.19
C ASP A 458 19.34 -27.24 -9.29
N GLY A 459 19.97 -26.17 -8.80
CA GLY A 459 19.44 -24.80 -8.84
C GLY A 459 18.56 -24.41 -7.65
N THR A 460 18.29 -25.31 -6.70
CA THR A 460 17.44 -25.01 -5.54
C THR A 460 18.23 -24.62 -4.29
N LEU A 461 17.62 -23.83 -3.40
CA LEU A 461 18.24 -23.39 -2.15
C LEU A 461 18.01 -24.40 -1.03
N ARG A 462 19.07 -24.71 -0.27
CA ARG A 462 19.01 -25.50 0.96
C ARG A 462 19.48 -24.67 2.16
N PRO A 463 18.69 -24.57 3.25
CA PRO A 463 19.18 -23.98 4.50
C PRO A 463 20.26 -24.88 5.12
N LEU A 464 21.37 -24.28 5.57
CA LEU A 464 22.50 -24.99 6.20
C LEU A 464 22.60 -24.77 7.70
N ALA A 465 22.29 -23.57 8.17
CA ALA A 465 22.35 -23.21 9.58
C ALA A 465 21.43 -22.02 9.88
N ILE A 466 20.85 -22.03 11.08
CA ILE A 466 20.13 -20.89 11.66
C ILE A 466 20.82 -20.49 12.95
N GLU A 467 21.25 -19.23 13.04
CA GLU A 467 21.70 -18.62 14.29
C GLU A 467 20.54 -17.85 14.90
N LEU A 468 20.25 -18.10 16.18
CA LEU A 468 19.28 -17.37 16.97
C LEU A 468 19.98 -16.63 18.11
N SER A 469 20.00 -15.31 18.03
CA SER A 469 20.69 -14.43 18.99
C SER A 469 19.71 -13.83 20.00
N LEU A 470 20.14 -13.77 21.26
CA LEU A 470 19.47 -13.08 22.37
C LEU A 470 20.30 -11.91 22.88
N PRO A 471 19.67 -10.90 23.50
CA PRO A 471 20.41 -9.83 24.17
C PRO A 471 21.28 -10.42 25.28
N HIS A 472 22.51 -9.92 25.44
CA HIS A 472 23.36 -10.39 26.52
C HIS A 472 22.73 -10.07 27.90
N PRO A 473 22.72 -10.99 28.88
CA PRO A 473 22.03 -10.77 30.17
C PRO A 473 22.51 -9.54 30.95
N GLN A 474 23.77 -9.15 30.77
CA GLN A 474 24.39 -8.01 31.47
C GLN A 474 24.10 -6.63 30.83
N GLY A 475 23.50 -6.59 29.64
CA GLY A 475 23.23 -5.35 28.91
C GLY A 475 23.63 -5.47 27.44
N ASP A 476 23.08 -4.58 26.60
CA ASP A 476 23.28 -4.64 25.15
C ASP A 476 24.71 -4.35 24.73
N GLN A 477 25.46 -3.54 25.51
CA GLN A 477 26.87 -3.23 25.25
C GLN A 477 27.83 -4.43 25.32
N PHE A 478 27.34 -5.59 25.78
CA PHE A 478 28.11 -6.82 25.90
C PHE A 478 27.88 -7.81 24.74
N GLY A 479 27.20 -7.39 23.66
CA GLY A 479 26.94 -8.26 22.52
C GLY A 479 25.65 -9.07 22.66
N VAL A 480 25.69 -10.26 22.05
CA VAL A 480 24.59 -11.23 22.06
C VAL A 480 25.04 -12.59 22.56
N VAL A 481 24.07 -13.36 23.05
CA VAL A 481 24.24 -14.80 23.26
C VAL A 481 23.52 -15.52 22.12
N SER A 482 24.28 -16.18 21.27
CA SER A 482 23.78 -16.89 20.10
C SER A 482 23.85 -18.40 20.28
N ASN A 483 22.83 -19.11 19.79
CA ASN A 483 22.87 -20.55 19.55
C ASN A 483 22.71 -20.83 18.06
N VAL A 484 23.45 -21.82 17.56
CA VAL A 484 23.38 -22.26 16.15
C VAL A 484 22.65 -23.59 16.07
N TYR A 485 21.65 -23.66 15.19
CA TYR A 485 20.85 -24.84 14.92
C TYR A 485 21.12 -25.31 13.49
N LEU A 486 21.24 -26.63 13.34
CA LEU A 486 21.54 -27.28 12.06
C LEU A 486 20.35 -28.16 11.64
N PRO A 487 20.18 -28.41 10.33
CA PRO A 487 19.14 -29.29 9.81
C PRO A 487 19.17 -30.67 10.46
N ALA A 488 17.99 -31.15 10.86
CA ALA A 488 17.77 -32.50 11.39
C ALA A 488 16.39 -33.00 10.96
N ILE A 489 16.29 -34.30 10.66
CA ILE A 489 15.08 -34.94 10.13
C ILE A 489 14.43 -35.95 11.10
N GLU A 490 15.13 -36.34 12.16
CA GLU A 490 14.67 -37.30 13.16
C GLU A 490 14.86 -36.77 14.59
N GLY A 491 14.15 -37.39 15.53
CA GLY A 491 14.33 -37.13 16.96
C GLY A 491 13.84 -35.75 17.41
N VAL A 492 14.27 -35.36 18.61
CA VAL A 492 13.96 -34.05 19.19
C VAL A 492 14.64 -32.92 18.39
N GLU A 493 15.78 -33.22 17.78
CA GLU A 493 16.55 -32.32 16.94
C GLU A 493 15.75 -31.85 15.72
N ALA A 494 14.92 -32.72 15.11
CA ALA A 494 14.02 -32.31 14.02
C ALA A 494 12.96 -31.29 14.48
N THR A 495 12.39 -31.47 15.68
CA THR A 495 11.46 -30.50 16.27
C THR A 495 12.16 -29.17 16.57
N ILE A 496 13.39 -29.22 17.10
CA ILE A 496 14.22 -28.04 17.36
C ILE A 496 14.51 -27.30 16.05
N TRP A 497 14.86 -28.01 14.98
CA TRP A 497 15.10 -27.43 13.67
C TRP A 497 13.85 -26.76 13.08
N LEU A 498 12.70 -27.43 13.17
CA LEU A 498 11.42 -26.87 12.76
C LEU A 498 11.07 -25.59 13.54
N LEU A 499 11.32 -25.56 14.86
CA LEU A 499 11.16 -24.35 15.67
C LEU A 499 12.16 -23.25 15.27
N ALA A 500 13.41 -23.59 14.97
CA ALA A 500 14.40 -22.62 14.49
C ALA A 500 13.93 -21.93 13.20
N LYS A 501 13.39 -22.69 12.24
CA LYS A 501 12.75 -22.14 11.05
C LYS A 501 11.56 -21.23 11.39
N ALA A 502 10.71 -21.63 12.33
CA ALA A 502 9.58 -20.79 12.76
C ALA A 502 10.04 -19.43 13.32
N TYR A 503 11.09 -19.37 14.13
CA TYR A 503 11.62 -18.10 14.63
C TYR A 503 12.14 -17.20 13.49
N VAL A 504 12.80 -17.79 12.48
CA VAL A 504 13.20 -17.05 11.27
C VAL A 504 11.97 -16.52 10.54
N ILE A 505 10.94 -17.33 10.35
CA ILE A 505 9.73 -16.91 9.65
C ILE A 505 8.94 -15.86 10.44
N VAL A 506 8.96 -15.88 11.77
CA VAL A 506 8.37 -14.79 12.58
C VAL A 506 9.12 -13.47 12.33
N ASN A 507 10.46 -13.50 12.34
CA ASN A 507 11.27 -12.33 11.98
C ASN A 507 10.94 -11.85 10.56
N ASP A 508 10.87 -12.78 9.62
CA ASP A 508 10.58 -12.50 8.22
C ASP A 508 9.16 -11.97 8.00
N SER A 509 8.16 -12.47 8.73
CA SER A 509 6.78 -11.99 8.64
C SER A 509 6.63 -10.57 9.15
N CYS A 510 7.34 -10.21 10.23
CA CYS A 510 7.39 -8.82 10.69
C CYS A 510 8.12 -7.91 9.70
N PHE A 511 9.29 -8.34 9.20
CA PHE A 511 10.04 -7.54 8.23
C PHE A 511 9.26 -7.36 6.93
N HIS A 512 8.68 -8.44 6.41
CA HIS A 512 7.79 -8.43 5.26
C HIS A 512 6.69 -7.39 5.42
N GLN A 513 5.89 -7.51 6.47
CA GLN A 513 4.67 -6.71 6.60
C GLN A 513 4.99 -5.23 6.86
N LEU A 514 6.00 -4.92 7.67
CA LEU A 514 6.30 -3.55 8.11
C LEU A 514 7.35 -2.83 7.26
N VAL A 515 8.21 -3.58 6.57
CA VAL A 515 9.29 -3.02 5.75
C VAL A 515 9.04 -3.28 4.27
N SER A 516 9.09 -4.54 3.83
CA SER A 516 8.97 -4.88 2.40
C SER A 516 7.64 -4.42 1.80
N HIS A 517 6.56 -4.56 2.57
CA HIS A 517 5.21 -4.18 2.20
C HIS A 517 4.90 -2.75 2.63
N TRP A 518 4.64 -2.48 3.92
CA TRP A 518 4.19 -1.16 4.37
C TRP A 518 5.18 -0.03 4.04
N LEU A 519 6.44 -0.10 4.48
CA LEU A 519 7.38 0.99 4.28
C LEU A 519 7.72 1.18 2.80
N ASN A 520 8.20 0.12 2.14
CA ASN A 520 8.80 0.19 0.80
C ASN A 520 7.77 0.29 -0.34
N THR A 521 6.47 0.26 -0.03
CA THR A 521 5.41 0.50 -1.01
C THR A 521 4.43 1.57 -0.51
N HIS A 522 3.57 1.27 0.46
CA HIS A 522 2.54 2.19 0.95
C HIS A 522 3.10 3.54 1.42
N ALA A 523 4.01 3.53 2.39
CA ALA A 523 4.47 4.76 3.05
C ALA A 523 5.38 5.60 2.12
N VAL A 524 6.26 4.96 1.34
CA VAL A 524 7.16 5.69 0.43
C VAL A 524 6.44 6.20 -0.82
N VAL A 525 5.35 5.57 -1.27
CA VAL A 525 4.61 6.04 -2.48
C VAL A 525 3.73 7.26 -2.17
N GLU A 526 3.12 7.34 -0.98
CA GLU A 526 2.18 8.42 -0.61
C GLU A 526 2.73 9.86 -0.83
N PRO A 527 4.01 10.18 -0.48
CA PRO A 527 4.61 11.46 -0.83
C PRO A 527 4.56 11.84 -2.32
N PHE A 528 4.73 10.87 -3.22
CA PHE A 528 4.66 11.10 -4.67
C PHE A 528 3.23 11.41 -5.12
N VAL A 529 2.22 10.76 -4.52
CA VAL A 529 0.80 11.04 -4.78
C VAL A 529 0.47 12.49 -4.42
N ILE A 530 0.90 12.90 -3.22
CA ILE A 530 0.67 14.26 -2.71
C ILE A 530 1.37 15.29 -3.60
N ALA A 531 2.66 15.11 -3.91
CA ALA A 531 3.42 16.04 -4.75
C ALA A 531 2.83 16.15 -6.16
N THR A 532 2.43 15.02 -6.75
CA THR A 532 1.89 14.98 -8.11
C THR A 532 0.63 15.83 -8.21
N ASN A 533 -0.32 15.67 -7.29
CA ASN A 533 -1.54 16.47 -7.26
C ASN A 533 -1.31 17.94 -6.87
N ARG A 534 -0.23 18.25 -6.14
CA ARG A 534 0.11 19.62 -5.73
C ARG A 534 0.85 20.44 -6.77
N GLN A 535 1.65 19.80 -7.61
CA GLN A 535 2.62 20.48 -8.47
C GLN A 535 2.40 20.23 -9.96
N LEU A 536 1.84 19.09 -10.35
CA LEU A 536 1.59 18.77 -11.76
C LEU A 536 0.12 18.95 -12.08
N SER A 537 -0.20 19.82 -13.05
CA SER A 537 -1.58 19.97 -13.52
C SER A 537 -2.11 18.65 -14.10
N VAL A 538 -3.43 18.44 -14.07
CA VAL A 538 -4.09 17.33 -14.79
C VAL A 538 -3.81 17.33 -16.31
N LEU A 539 -3.36 18.47 -16.85
CA LEU A 539 -2.89 18.61 -18.24
C LEU A 539 -1.46 18.12 -18.45
N HIS A 540 -0.66 18.01 -17.40
CA HIS A 540 0.77 17.70 -17.49
C HIS A 540 0.98 16.23 -17.92
N PRO A 541 1.89 15.94 -18.87
CA PRO A 541 2.11 14.57 -19.36
C PRO A 541 2.52 13.61 -18.24
N ILE A 542 3.38 14.04 -17.32
CA ILE A 542 3.83 13.22 -16.18
C ILE A 542 2.73 13.00 -15.13
N TYR A 543 1.77 13.93 -14.98
CA TYR A 543 0.58 13.66 -14.17
C TYR A 543 -0.20 12.49 -14.77
N LYS A 544 -0.50 12.56 -16.08
CA LYS A 544 -1.26 11.51 -16.78
C LYS A 544 -0.54 10.16 -16.79
N LEU A 545 0.79 10.17 -16.82
CA LEU A 545 1.61 8.96 -16.75
C LEU A 545 1.53 8.30 -15.37
N LEU A 546 1.67 9.08 -14.29
CA LEU A 546 1.82 8.54 -12.93
C LEU A 546 0.49 8.35 -12.19
N HIS A 547 -0.50 9.21 -12.42
CA HIS A 547 -1.77 9.21 -11.69
C HIS A 547 -2.49 7.83 -11.65
N PRO A 548 -2.54 7.04 -12.75
CA PRO A 548 -3.17 5.71 -12.69
C PRO A 548 -2.54 4.76 -11.67
N HIS A 549 -1.25 4.94 -11.36
CA HIS A 549 -0.51 4.09 -10.42
C HIS A 549 -0.69 4.50 -8.96
N TYR A 550 -1.40 5.60 -8.68
CA TYR A 550 -1.66 6.08 -7.31
C TYR A 550 -3.04 5.70 -6.78
N ARG A 551 -3.88 5.13 -7.64
CA ARG A 551 -5.26 4.76 -7.32
C ARG A 551 -5.33 4.03 -5.97
N ASP A 552 -6.23 4.48 -5.12
CA ASP A 552 -6.51 3.96 -3.77
C ASP A 552 -5.36 4.01 -2.75
N THR A 553 -4.15 4.48 -3.09
CA THR A 553 -2.99 4.50 -2.17
C THR A 553 -3.25 5.37 -0.94
N MET A 554 -3.68 6.63 -1.12
CA MET A 554 -3.99 7.51 0.03
C MET A 554 -5.17 6.97 0.86
N ASN A 555 -6.14 6.34 0.20
CA ASN A 555 -7.33 5.79 0.83
C ASN A 555 -6.98 4.61 1.75
N ILE A 556 -6.28 3.60 1.24
CA ILE A 556 -5.87 2.46 2.05
C ILE A 556 -4.88 2.88 3.14
N ASN A 557 -3.96 3.82 2.87
CA ASN A 557 -3.04 4.31 3.89
C ASN A 557 -3.76 5.04 5.03
N ALA A 558 -4.77 5.85 4.72
CA ALA A 558 -5.57 6.53 5.74
C ALA A 558 -6.33 5.53 6.64
N LEU A 559 -6.91 4.48 6.05
CA LEU A 559 -7.55 3.41 6.83
C LEU A 559 -6.55 2.54 7.60
N ALA A 560 -5.38 2.29 7.05
CA ALA A 560 -4.32 1.60 7.76
C ALA A 560 -3.89 2.38 9.01
N ARG A 561 -3.71 3.70 8.90
CA ARG A 561 -3.46 4.57 10.08
C ARG A 561 -4.64 4.59 11.06
N GLN A 562 -5.86 4.33 10.58
CA GLN A 562 -7.03 4.27 11.44
C GLN A 562 -7.16 2.95 12.20
N SER A 563 -6.90 1.80 11.57
CA SER A 563 -7.30 0.49 12.10
C SER A 563 -6.22 -0.59 12.09
N LEU A 564 -5.15 -0.41 11.30
CA LEU A 564 -4.14 -1.44 11.07
C LEU A 564 -2.87 -1.18 11.90
N VAL A 565 -2.25 -0.01 11.71
CA VAL A 565 -0.92 0.35 12.26
C VAL A 565 -0.99 1.38 13.41
N ASN A 566 -2.20 1.71 13.89
CA ASN A 566 -2.37 2.54 15.08
C ASN A 566 -2.04 1.77 16.36
N ALA A 567 -1.89 2.52 17.45
CA ALA A 567 -1.81 1.96 18.80
C ALA A 567 -3.00 1.03 19.06
N ASP A 568 -2.72 -0.19 19.50
CA ASP A 568 -3.70 -1.27 19.72
C ASP A 568 -4.47 -1.70 18.45
N GLY A 569 -3.94 -1.36 17.27
CA GLY A 569 -4.45 -1.81 15.96
C GLY A 569 -4.12 -3.28 15.68
N ILE A 570 -4.58 -3.77 14.53
CA ILE A 570 -4.44 -5.19 14.14
C ILE A 570 -2.97 -5.63 14.14
N ILE A 571 -2.05 -4.82 13.58
CA ILE A 571 -0.63 -5.20 13.49
C ILE A 571 -0.01 -5.32 14.88
N GLU A 572 -0.25 -4.36 15.78
CA GLU A 572 0.33 -4.42 17.13
C GLU A 572 -0.20 -5.61 17.95
N LYS A 573 -1.43 -6.07 17.66
CA LYS A 573 -2.05 -7.23 18.31
C LYS A 573 -1.57 -8.57 17.76
N THR A 574 -1.16 -8.61 16.50
CA THR A 574 -0.95 -9.87 15.75
C THR A 574 0.50 -10.12 15.32
N PHE A 575 1.40 -9.15 15.42
CA PHE A 575 2.81 -9.29 15.02
C PHE A 575 3.79 -9.10 16.19
N LEU A 576 4.92 -9.80 16.13
CA LEU A 576 5.94 -9.86 17.19
C LEU A 576 6.47 -8.49 17.63
N TRP A 577 6.62 -7.56 16.69
CA TRP A 577 7.13 -6.22 16.99
C TRP A 577 6.15 -5.38 17.83
N GLY A 578 4.86 -5.73 17.87
CA GLY A 578 3.85 -5.11 18.71
C GLY A 578 3.85 -3.58 18.59
N GLY A 579 3.78 -2.89 19.74
CA GLY A 579 3.82 -1.42 19.83
C GLY A 579 5.09 -0.74 19.29
N TYR A 580 6.14 -1.50 18.97
CA TYR A 580 7.39 -0.99 18.38
C TYR A 580 7.41 -1.12 16.84
N ALA A 581 6.40 -1.76 16.23
CA ALA A 581 6.40 -2.12 14.81
C ALA A 581 6.67 -0.93 13.87
N MET A 582 5.95 0.17 14.07
CA MET A 582 6.10 1.37 13.24
C MET A 582 7.42 2.10 13.52
N GLU A 583 7.89 2.09 14.76
CA GLU A 583 9.17 2.68 15.15
C GLU A 583 10.36 1.95 14.51
N ILE A 584 10.34 0.60 14.49
CA ILE A 584 11.33 -0.23 13.81
C ILE A 584 11.35 0.08 12.31
N SER A 585 10.19 0.20 11.66
CA SER A 585 10.12 0.59 10.25
C SER A 585 10.79 1.95 9.98
N SER A 586 10.68 2.90 10.93
CA SER A 586 11.36 4.20 10.83
C SER A 586 12.87 4.10 10.98
N LYS A 587 13.38 3.18 11.82
CA LYS A 587 14.82 2.90 11.87
C LYS A 587 15.33 2.32 10.55
N VAL A 588 14.58 1.41 9.94
CA VAL A 588 14.95 0.82 8.63
C VAL A 588 14.93 1.89 7.52
N TYR A 589 14.00 2.86 7.57
CA TYR A 589 13.96 3.96 6.60
C TYR A 589 15.24 4.82 6.58
N LYS A 590 16.05 4.81 7.65
CA LYS A 590 17.38 5.45 7.65
C LYS A 590 18.29 4.94 6.54
N ASP A 591 18.17 3.67 6.18
CA ASP A 591 18.97 3.02 5.14
C ASP A 591 18.25 2.89 3.79
N TRP A 592 17.00 3.36 3.71
CA TRP A 592 16.26 3.38 2.45
C TRP A 592 16.94 4.31 1.44
N VAL A 593 17.00 3.89 0.18
CA VAL A 593 17.62 4.63 -0.93
C VAL A 593 16.71 4.51 -2.14
N PHE A 594 16.26 5.64 -2.68
CA PHE A 594 15.29 5.65 -3.79
C PHE A 594 15.80 4.93 -5.03
N THR A 595 17.04 5.18 -5.44
CA THR A 595 17.64 4.56 -6.63
C THR A 595 17.84 3.06 -6.49
N ASP A 596 17.98 2.57 -5.25
CA ASP A 596 18.10 1.14 -4.97
C ASP A 596 16.74 0.43 -5.02
N GLN A 597 15.62 1.16 -5.18
CA GLN A 597 14.30 0.55 -5.40
C GLN A 597 14.10 0.11 -6.85
N ALA A 598 15.03 0.46 -7.75
CA ALA A 598 15.09 -0.11 -9.09
C ALA A 598 15.48 -1.61 -8.99
N LEU A 599 14.68 -2.50 -9.56
CA LEU A 599 14.92 -3.95 -9.44
C LEU A 599 16.35 -4.35 -9.86
N PRO A 600 16.91 -3.87 -11.00
CA PRO A 600 18.31 -4.13 -11.35
C PRO A 600 19.32 -3.71 -10.27
N ALA A 601 19.14 -2.52 -9.70
CA ALA A 601 20.04 -1.97 -8.69
C ALA A 601 19.94 -2.76 -7.37
N ASP A 602 18.73 -3.14 -6.96
CA ASP A 602 18.50 -3.99 -5.80
C ASP A 602 19.20 -5.35 -5.94
N LEU A 603 19.00 -6.03 -7.09
CA LEU A 603 19.60 -7.35 -7.35
C LEU A 603 21.13 -7.29 -7.31
N ILE A 604 21.74 -6.26 -7.90
CA ILE A 604 23.19 -6.03 -7.86
C ILE A 604 23.64 -5.75 -6.42
N LYS A 605 22.94 -4.86 -5.71
CA LYS A 605 23.27 -4.48 -4.32
C LYS A 605 23.25 -5.67 -3.36
N ARG A 606 22.29 -6.58 -3.54
CA ARG A 606 22.21 -7.83 -2.76
C ARG A 606 23.20 -8.90 -3.23
N GLY A 607 23.93 -8.66 -4.31
CA GLY A 607 24.88 -9.61 -4.90
C GLY A 607 24.20 -10.77 -5.63
N ILE A 608 22.92 -10.64 -5.95
CA ILE A 608 22.09 -11.63 -6.66
C ILE A 608 22.25 -11.53 -8.18
N ALA A 609 22.73 -10.40 -8.69
CA ALA A 609 23.05 -10.23 -10.10
C ALA A 609 24.41 -9.56 -10.29
N VAL A 610 24.97 -9.72 -11.49
CA VAL A 610 26.10 -8.91 -11.98
C VAL A 610 25.72 -8.27 -13.31
N GLU A 611 26.28 -7.09 -13.58
CA GLU A 611 26.15 -6.46 -14.88
C GLU A 611 26.78 -7.35 -15.96
N ASP A 612 26.03 -7.60 -17.02
CA ASP A 612 26.46 -8.36 -18.18
C ASP A 612 25.67 -7.90 -19.40
N SER A 613 26.28 -7.05 -20.22
CA SER A 613 25.66 -6.51 -21.43
C SER A 613 25.27 -7.56 -22.48
N THR A 614 25.76 -8.80 -22.35
CA THR A 614 25.42 -9.91 -23.25
C THR A 614 24.24 -10.73 -22.77
N SER A 615 23.87 -10.59 -21.50
CA SER A 615 22.71 -11.25 -20.90
C SER A 615 21.42 -10.43 -21.12
N PRO A 616 20.24 -11.08 -21.09
CA PRO A 616 18.96 -10.37 -21.06
C PRO A 616 18.93 -9.29 -19.96
N HIS A 617 18.24 -8.18 -20.21
CA HIS A 617 18.14 -7.05 -19.27
C HIS A 617 19.48 -6.39 -18.88
N GLY A 618 20.59 -6.78 -19.50
CA GLY A 618 21.94 -6.33 -19.12
C GLY A 618 22.45 -6.91 -17.80
N LEU A 619 21.84 -7.99 -17.30
CA LEU A 619 22.15 -8.60 -16.01
C LEU A 619 22.25 -10.12 -16.13
N ARG A 620 23.22 -10.69 -15.43
CA ARG A 620 23.28 -12.14 -15.21
C ARG A 620 22.98 -12.45 -13.75
N LEU A 621 21.91 -13.20 -13.52
CA LEU A 621 21.53 -13.67 -12.19
C LEU A 621 22.52 -14.73 -11.67
N VAL A 622 22.74 -14.71 -10.37
CA VAL A 622 23.55 -15.69 -9.64
C VAL A 622 22.73 -16.94 -9.33
N ILE A 623 21.45 -16.76 -9.02
CA ILE A 623 20.44 -17.83 -8.95
C ILE A 623 19.65 -17.72 -10.25
N GLU A 624 19.89 -18.63 -11.20
CA GLU A 624 19.29 -18.57 -12.53
C GLU A 624 17.75 -18.68 -12.47
N ASP A 625 17.24 -19.63 -11.67
CA ASP A 625 15.82 -19.80 -11.40
C ASP A 625 15.42 -19.10 -10.08
N TYR A 626 15.41 -17.77 -10.12
CA TYR A 626 14.89 -16.91 -9.05
C TYR A 626 13.59 -16.26 -9.55
N PRO A 627 12.41 -16.86 -9.30
CA PRO A 627 11.16 -16.47 -9.97
C PRO A 627 10.80 -14.99 -9.83
N TYR A 628 10.92 -14.40 -8.63
CA TYR A 628 10.68 -12.96 -8.44
C TYR A 628 11.60 -12.07 -9.28
N ALA A 629 12.89 -12.43 -9.39
CA ALA A 629 13.85 -11.64 -10.15
C ALA A 629 13.68 -11.83 -11.67
N VAL A 630 13.47 -13.06 -12.12
CA VAL A 630 13.26 -13.40 -13.53
C VAL A 630 12.01 -12.69 -14.06
N ASP A 631 10.84 -12.94 -13.45
CA ASP A 631 9.58 -12.34 -13.88
C ASP A 631 9.60 -10.82 -13.65
N GLY A 632 10.23 -10.36 -12.56
CA GLY A 632 10.33 -8.96 -12.24
C GLY A 632 11.13 -8.16 -13.26
N LEU A 633 12.20 -8.71 -13.82
CA LEU A 633 13.03 -8.04 -14.83
C LEU A 633 12.27 -7.83 -16.15
N ASP A 634 11.44 -8.78 -16.56
CA ASP A 634 10.56 -8.63 -17.72
C ASP A 634 9.57 -7.48 -17.53
N ILE A 635 8.92 -7.42 -16.36
CA ILE A 635 7.97 -6.34 -16.05
C ILE A 635 8.69 -4.99 -15.93
N TRP A 636 9.87 -4.96 -15.31
CA TRP A 636 10.70 -3.76 -15.20
C TRP A 636 11.06 -3.17 -16.57
N ASP A 637 11.51 -4.00 -17.51
CA ASP A 637 11.88 -3.55 -18.85
C ASP A 637 10.66 -3.14 -19.69
N ALA A 638 9.52 -3.80 -19.52
CA ALA A 638 8.26 -3.38 -20.14
C ALA A 638 7.83 -1.98 -19.68
N ILE A 639 7.87 -1.71 -18.36
CA ILE A 639 7.57 -0.39 -17.81
C ILE A 639 8.59 0.63 -18.32
N LYS A 640 9.89 0.30 -18.28
CA LYS A 640 10.95 1.20 -18.76
C LYS A 640 10.76 1.61 -20.21
N THR A 641 10.43 0.64 -21.07
CA THR A 641 10.15 0.89 -22.51
C THR A 641 8.94 1.81 -22.67
N TRP A 642 7.84 1.53 -21.98
CA TRP A 642 6.65 2.39 -21.99
C TRP A 642 6.95 3.83 -21.54
N VAL A 643 7.64 3.99 -20.42
CA VAL A 643 8.01 5.32 -19.89
C VAL A 643 8.94 6.04 -20.85
N GLN A 644 9.94 5.36 -21.41
CA GLN A 644 10.87 5.95 -22.35
C GLN A 644 10.15 6.47 -23.61
N ASP A 645 9.27 5.68 -24.20
CA ASP A 645 8.51 6.06 -25.38
C ASP A 645 7.58 7.23 -25.07
N TYR A 646 6.85 7.16 -23.95
CA TYR A 646 5.93 8.21 -23.53
C TYR A 646 6.65 9.54 -23.25
N VAL A 647 7.72 9.53 -22.46
CA VAL A 647 8.49 10.73 -22.10
C VAL A 647 9.09 11.38 -23.35
N SER A 648 9.56 10.57 -24.32
CA SER A 648 10.18 11.07 -25.54
C SER A 648 9.22 11.84 -26.46
N ILE A 649 7.91 11.65 -26.32
CA ILE A 649 6.89 12.42 -27.06
C ILE A 649 6.88 13.89 -26.62
N TYR A 650 7.02 14.15 -25.31
CA TYR A 650 6.82 15.48 -24.73
C TYR A 650 8.13 16.21 -24.41
N PHE A 651 9.20 15.46 -24.13
CA PHE A 651 10.50 16.00 -23.74
C PHE A 651 11.56 15.60 -24.77
N ILE A 652 11.67 16.40 -25.83
CA ILE A 652 12.58 16.16 -26.95
C ILE A 652 14.05 16.49 -26.63
N SER A 653 14.32 17.23 -25.54
CA SER A 653 15.66 17.58 -25.09
C SER A 653 15.71 17.78 -23.57
N ASP A 654 16.91 17.75 -22.99
CA ASP A 654 17.11 17.95 -21.55
C ASP A 654 16.74 19.39 -21.13
N GLU A 655 16.88 20.38 -22.01
CA GLU A 655 16.47 21.75 -21.73
C GLU A 655 14.97 21.86 -21.47
N LYS A 656 14.13 21.05 -22.14
CA LYS A 656 12.69 21.01 -21.89
C LYS A 656 12.36 20.48 -20.49
N ILE A 657 13.17 19.58 -19.94
CA ILE A 657 13.05 19.09 -18.56
C ILE A 657 13.43 20.20 -17.57
N GLN A 658 14.55 20.87 -17.83
CA GLN A 658 15.07 21.93 -16.96
C GLN A 658 14.15 23.16 -16.90
N GLN A 659 13.48 23.47 -18.01
CA GLN A 659 12.59 24.62 -18.14
C GLN A 659 11.15 24.33 -17.66
N ASP A 660 10.76 23.07 -17.44
CA ASP A 660 9.41 22.76 -16.95
C ASP A 660 9.29 23.04 -15.44
N THR A 661 8.70 24.19 -15.12
CA THR A 661 8.59 24.67 -13.75
C THR A 661 7.71 23.80 -12.85
N GLU A 662 6.68 23.14 -13.40
CA GLU A 662 5.85 22.23 -12.60
C GLU A 662 6.63 20.96 -12.28
N LEU A 663 7.36 20.42 -13.25
CA LEU A 663 8.18 19.22 -13.05
C LEU A 663 9.31 19.45 -12.04
N GLN A 664 10.00 20.59 -12.13
CA GLN A 664 11.06 20.94 -11.16
C GLN A 664 10.49 21.18 -9.76
N ALA A 665 9.32 21.84 -9.64
CA ALA A 665 8.66 22.05 -8.35
C ALA A 665 8.16 20.73 -7.73
N TRP A 666 7.61 19.84 -8.55
CA TRP A 666 7.18 18.50 -8.15
C TRP A 666 8.31 17.71 -7.50
N TRP A 667 9.43 17.56 -8.21
CA TRP A 667 10.53 16.75 -7.72
C TRP A 667 11.21 17.37 -6.50
N LYS A 668 11.38 18.69 -6.51
CA LYS A 668 11.88 19.41 -5.34
C LYS A 668 11.01 19.17 -4.12
N GLU A 669 9.69 19.23 -4.26
CA GLU A 669 8.77 19.01 -3.14
C GLU A 669 8.76 17.55 -2.65
N VAL A 670 8.83 16.57 -3.55
CA VAL A 670 9.02 15.15 -3.20
C VAL A 670 10.24 14.98 -2.30
N VAL A 671 11.40 15.50 -2.71
CA VAL A 671 12.67 15.31 -1.99
C VAL A 671 12.74 16.13 -0.71
N GLU A 672 12.41 17.42 -0.77
CA GLU A 672 12.64 18.35 0.34
C GLU A 672 11.53 18.31 1.41
N VAL A 673 10.32 17.87 1.05
CA VAL A 673 9.17 17.82 1.95
C VAL A 673 8.68 16.39 2.13
N GLY A 674 8.30 15.72 1.05
CA GLY A 674 7.68 14.39 1.07
C GLY A 674 8.57 13.31 1.70
N HIS A 675 9.83 13.27 1.30
CA HIS A 675 10.92 12.49 1.90
C HIS A 675 11.93 13.40 2.61
N GLY A 676 11.46 14.51 3.18
CA GLY A 676 12.29 15.62 3.65
C GLY A 676 13.35 15.27 4.71
N ASP A 677 13.19 14.16 5.42
CA ASP A 677 14.18 13.68 6.40
C ASP A 677 15.43 13.09 5.73
N LYS A 678 15.36 12.82 4.41
CA LYS A 678 16.44 12.28 3.57
C LYS A 678 16.83 13.25 2.44
N LYS A 679 16.40 14.51 2.51
CA LYS A 679 16.65 15.51 1.44
C LYS A 679 18.13 15.81 1.18
N GLY A 680 18.99 15.58 2.18
CA GLY A 680 20.43 15.84 2.08
C GLY A 680 21.23 14.72 1.44
N GLU A 681 20.59 13.60 1.13
CA GLU A 681 21.26 12.42 0.57
C GLU A 681 21.73 12.65 -0.88
N ALA A 682 22.94 12.21 -1.19
CA ALA A 682 23.57 12.49 -2.48
C ALA A 682 22.96 11.69 -3.65
N TRP A 683 22.33 10.55 -3.35
CA TRP A 683 21.80 9.61 -4.35
C TRP A 683 20.49 10.06 -5.00
N TRP A 684 19.86 11.14 -4.53
CA TRP A 684 18.66 11.68 -5.21
C TRP A 684 18.99 12.12 -6.63
N PRO A 685 18.29 11.58 -7.66
CA PRO A 685 18.36 12.11 -9.02
C PRO A 685 18.12 13.63 -9.05
N LYS A 686 18.83 14.36 -9.90
CA LYS A 686 18.70 15.83 -9.99
C LYS A 686 17.53 16.28 -10.86
N LEU A 687 16.96 15.36 -11.65
CA LEU A 687 15.89 15.62 -12.60
C LEU A 687 16.23 16.74 -13.60
N GLN A 688 17.44 16.67 -14.15
CA GLN A 688 17.94 17.66 -15.13
C GLN A 688 18.02 17.10 -16.55
N THR A 689 17.89 15.79 -16.70
CA THR A 689 17.94 15.09 -17.99
C THR A 689 16.69 14.26 -18.22
N ARG A 690 16.43 13.91 -19.48
CA ARG A 690 15.38 12.94 -19.83
C ARG A 690 15.65 11.57 -19.21
N GLY A 691 16.92 11.18 -19.11
CA GLY A 691 17.32 9.93 -18.45
C GLY A 691 16.92 9.90 -16.97
N ASP A 692 17.12 11.00 -16.26
CA ASP A 692 16.67 11.12 -14.86
C ASP A 692 15.15 10.95 -14.75
N LEU A 693 14.37 11.62 -15.60
CA LEU A 693 12.91 11.55 -15.56
C LEU A 693 12.41 10.13 -15.86
N ILE A 694 12.96 9.47 -16.89
CA ILE A 694 12.62 8.08 -17.21
C ILE A 694 12.92 7.18 -16.02
N HIS A 695 14.11 7.33 -15.42
CA HIS A 695 14.52 6.49 -14.29
C HIS A 695 13.62 6.70 -13.06
N VAL A 696 13.33 7.96 -12.70
CA VAL A 696 12.43 8.32 -11.59
C VAL A 696 11.03 7.75 -11.82
N CYS A 697 10.43 7.99 -13.00
CA CYS A 697 9.09 7.49 -13.31
C CYS A 697 9.06 5.96 -13.32
N ASN A 698 10.09 5.30 -13.85
CA ASN A 698 10.16 3.84 -13.87
C ASN A 698 10.19 3.26 -12.46
N ILE A 699 10.99 3.82 -11.55
CA ILE A 699 11.03 3.39 -10.14
C ILE A 699 9.65 3.56 -9.48
N ILE A 700 9.02 4.74 -9.62
CA ILE A 700 7.72 5.00 -9.01
C ILE A 700 6.66 4.00 -9.50
N ILE A 701 6.61 3.76 -10.81
CA ILE A 701 5.64 2.83 -11.41
C ILE A 701 5.92 1.40 -10.98
N TRP A 702 7.19 0.96 -10.99
CA TRP A 702 7.60 -0.35 -10.49
C TRP A 702 7.18 -0.57 -9.03
N THR A 703 7.47 0.40 -8.16
CA THR A 703 7.15 0.33 -6.73
C THR A 703 5.64 0.24 -6.50
N ALA A 704 4.85 1.08 -7.16
CA ALA A 704 3.41 1.15 -6.98
C ALA A 704 2.63 0.01 -7.66
N SER A 705 3.26 -0.73 -8.57
CA SER A 705 2.65 -1.86 -9.29
C SER A 705 3.28 -3.19 -8.92
N ALA A 706 4.34 -3.59 -9.63
CA ALA A 706 4.91 -4.93 -9.59
C ALA A 706 5.55 -5.28 -8.23
N LEU A 707 6.29 -4.34 -7.61
CA LEU A 707 6.88 -4.58 -6.30
C LEU A 707 5.79 -4.79 -5.24
N HIS A 708 4.83 -3.86 -5.14
CA HIS A 708 3.69 -3.99 -4.25
C HIS A 708 2.91 -5.30 -4.51
N ALA A 709 2.64 -5.63 -5.77
CA ALA A 709 1.95 -6.86 -6.11
C ALA A 709 2.69 -8.12 -5.62
N ALA A 710 4.02 -8.17 -5.80
CA ALA A 710 4.86 -9.29 -5.39
C ALA A 710 4.88 -9.52 -3.87
N VAL A 711 4.72 -8.45 -3.08
CA VAL A 711 4.73 -8.54 -1.60
C VAL A 711 3.34 -8.48 -0.95
N ASN A 712 2.28 -8.15 -1.69
CA ASN A 712 0.91 -8.05 -1.17
C ASN A 712 0.08 -9.30 -1.51
N PHE A 713 -0.03 -9.68 -2.79
CA PHE A 713 -1.00 -10.69 -3.21
C PHE A 713 -0.61 -12.13 -2.81
N GLY A 714 0.61 -12.34 -2.33
CA GLY A 714 1.07 -13.60 -1.73
C GLY A 714 0.70 -13.79 -0.26
N GLN A 715 0.19 -12.75 0.43
CA GLN A 715 -0.08 -12.78 1.88
C GLN A 715 -0.99 -13.93 2.30
N TYR A 716 -2.20 -14.02 1.73
CA TYR A 716 -3.11 -15.13 2.06
C TYR A 716 -2.69 -16.47 1.41
N PRO A 717 -2.25 -16.51 0.13
CA PRO A 717 -1.76 -17.76 -0.48
C PRO A 717 -0.71 -18.53 0.34
N TYR A 718 0.24 -17.83 0.95
CA TYR A 718 1.32 -18.42 1.76
C TYR A 718 1.06 -18.33 3.27
N GLY A 719 0.64 -17.16 3.75
CA GLY A 719 0.46 -16.89 5.17
C GLY A 719 -0.94 -17.14 5.70
N GLY A 720 -1.89 -17.42 4.81
CA GLY A 720 -3.22 -17.88 5.19
C GLY A 720 -3.18 -19.16 6.03
N PHE A 721 -2.06 -19.91 6.03
CA PHE A 721 -1.80 -21.04 6.91
C PHE A 721 -0.74 -20.69 7.96
N ILE A 722 -1.17 -20.45 9.20
CA ILE A 722 -0.32 -19.83 10.25
C ILE A 722 0.91 -20.66 10.63
N LEU A 723 0.89 -21.99 10.41
CA LEU A 723 2.07 -22.81 10.68
C LEU A 723 3.21 -22.50 9.71
N ASN A 724 2.88 -22.14 8.46
CA ASN A 724 3.86 -21.77 7.43
C ASN A 724 4.42 -20.36 7.65
N ARG A 725 3.56 -19.38 7.96
CA ARG A 725 3.95 -17.98 8.20
C ARG A 725 3.49 -17.46 9.57
N PRO A 726 4.06 -17.96 10.68
CA PRO A 726 3.75 -17.45 12.00
C PRO A 726 4.14 -15.97 12.13
N THR A 727 3.31 -15.20 12.81
CA THR A 727 3.47 -13.74 13.01
C THR A 727 3.98 -13.37 14.42
N LEU A 728 3.88 -14.31 15.36
CA LEU A 728 4.31 -14.19 16.75
C LEU A 728 5.14 -15.41 17.17
N SER A 729 6.06 -15.17 18.10
CA SER A 729 6.68 -16.20 18.92
C SER A 729 6.57 -15.84 20.41
N ARG A 730 6.25 -16.82 21.25
CA ARG A 730 5.79 -16.60 22.64
C ARG A 730 6.68 -17.19 23.72
N ARG A 731 7.52 -18.16 23.35
CA ARG A 731 8.54 -18.73 24.22
C ARG A 731 9.86 -18.84 23.48
N LEU A 732 10.94 -18.86 24.25
CA LEU A 732 12.29 -19.17 23.75
C LEU A 732 12.40 -20.67 23.48
N MET A 733 13.47 -21.08 22.77
CA MET A 733 13.80 -22.48 22.57
C MET A 733 13.93 -23.16 23.95
N PRO A 734 13.22 -24.27 24.22
CA PRO A 734 13.32 -24.96 25.50
C PRO A 734 14.74 -25.45 25.82
N GLU A 735 15.14 -25.34 27.08
CA GLU A 735 16.44 -25.81 27.54
C GLU A 735 16.40 -27.30 27.90
N LYS A 736 17.48 -28.03 27.60
CA LYS A 736 17.57 -29.45 27.90
C LYS A 736 17.42 -29.70 29.40
N GLY A 737 16.50 -30.61 29.75
CA GLY A 737 16.19 -30.96 31.14
C GLY A 737 15.00 -30.20 31.73
N THR A 738 14.33 -29.32 30.98
CA THR A 738 13.05 -28.74 31.38
C THR A 738 11.86 -29.57 30.84
N PRO A 739 10.67 -29.48 31.47
CA PRO A 739 9.47 -30.14 30.96
C PRO A 739 9.09 -29.72 29.53
N GLU A 740 9.38 -28.46 29.16
CA GLU A 740 9.13 -27.95 27.81
C GLU A 740 10.04 -28.59 26.77
N TYR A 741 11.26 -29.01 27.15
CA TYR A 741 12.14 -29.76 26.26
C TYR A 741 11.64 -31.19 26.05
N ASP A 742 11.14 -31.84 27.12
CA ASP A 742 10.51 -33.16 27.01
C ASP A 742 9.25 -33.12 26.12
N GLU A 743 8.52 -32.00 26.11
CA GLU A 743 7.39 -31.75 25.20
C GLU A 743 7.82 -31.76 23.72
N LEU A 744 9.04 -31.31 23.39
CA LEU A 744 9.55 -31.32 22.00
C LEU A 744 9.63 -32.74 21.43
N ALA A 745 9.91 -33.73 22.27
CA ALA A 745 9.99 -35.13 21.89
C ALA A 745 8.64 -35.85 21.99
N THR A 746 7.86 -35.55 23.03
CA THR A 746 6.62 -36.28 23.33
C THR A 746 5.38 -35.72 22.62
N ASN A 747 5.35 -34.41 22.34
CA ASN A 747 4.25 -33.74 21.63
C ASN A 747 4.75 -32.55 20.79
N PRO A 748 5.48 -32.81 19.68
CA PRO A 748 6.12 -31.78 18.87
C PRO A 748 5.14 -30.78 18.24
N GLN A 749 3.94 -31.20 17.87
CA GLN A 749 2.92 -30.30 17.31
C GLN A 749 2.44 -29.30 18.36
N LYS A 750 2.08 -29.78 19.56
CA LYS A 750 1.67 -28.91 20.65
C LYS A 750 2.80 -27.96 21.04
N ALA A 751 4.04 -28.46 21.02
CA ALA A 751 5.18 -27.62 21.27
C ALA A 751 5.34 -26.50 20.22
N TYR A 752 5.16 -26.80 18.95
CA TYR A 752 5.18 -25.80 17.87
C TYR A 752 4.10 -24.74 18.08
N LEU A 753 2.85 -25.18 18.31
CA LEU A 753 1.68 -24.31 18.50
C LEU A 753 1.81 -23.39 19.71
N LYS A 754 2.33 -23.90 20.84
CA LYS A 754 2.63 -23.09 22.03
C LYS A 754 3.72 -22.04 21.79
N THR A 755 4.60 -22.27 20.81
CA THR A 755 5.65 -21.32 20.46
C THR A 755 5.13 -20.22 19.54
N ILE A 756 4.39 -20.56 18.48
CA ILE A 756 3.98 -19.60 17.45
C ILE A 756 2.68 -18.84 17.80
N THR A 757 2.12 -18.09 16.84
CA THR A 757 0.87 -17.33 16.97
C THR A 757 -0.28 -18.17 17.54
N PRO A 758 -0.94 -17.73 18.64
CA PRO A 758 -2.08 -18.45 19.22
C PRO A 758 -3.33 -18.31 18.35
N LYS A 759 -4.36 -19.10 18.69
CA LYS A 759 -5.59 -19.22 17.89
C LYS A 759 -6.33 -17.91 17.73
N PHE A 760 -6.49 -17.13 18.80
CA PHE A 760 -7.20 -15.85 18.72
C PHE A 760 -6.51 -14.88 17.75
N GLN A 761 -5.21 -14.67 17.91
CA GLN A 761 -4.42 -13.79 17.03
C GLN A 761 -4.34 -14.34 15.60
N THR A 762 -4.39 -15.65 15.42
CA THR A 762 -4.48 -16.27 14.09
C THR A 762 -5.78 -15.88 13.41
N GLN A 763 -6.93 -16.05 14.06
CA GLN A 763 -8.23 -15.68 13.51
C GLN A 763 -8.39 -14.17 13.29
N LEU A 764 -7.64 -13.37 14.03
CA LEU A 764 -7.57 -11.92 13.87
C LEU A 764 -6.73 -11.49 12.66
N PHE A 765 -5.68 -12.25 12.38
CA PHE A 765 -4.74 -12.02 11.28
C PHE A 765 -5.29 -12.49 9.94
N LEU A 766 -5.97 -13.64 9.92
CA LEU A 766 -6.67 -14.20 8.77
C LEU A 766 -7.94 -13.42 8.43
#